data_AF-A0A8C7QDF5-F1
#
_entry.id   AF-A0A8C7QDF5-F1
#
_cell.length_a   1.000
_cell.length_b   1.000
_cell.length_c   1.000
_cell.angle_alpha   90.00
_cell.angle_beta   90.00
_cell.angle_gamma   90.00
#
_symmetry.space_group_name_H-M   'P 1'
#
loop_
_entity.id
_entity.type
_entity.pdbx_description
1 polymer ?
#
loop_
_entity_poly.entity_id
_entity_poly.type
_entity_poly.pdbx_seq_one_letter_code
_entity_poly.pdbx_strand_id
1 'polypeptide(L)'
;VVAVEESGPAAGNSPYQLRRKSLLPKRTASSTAAGASTSTTEPFGHRAKRARVSGRSHDLPAALAEQYLQQKLPDEVVLKIFSYLLEQDLCQTACVCKRFSQLANDPILWKRLYMEVFEYTRPMMHPEPGKFYQVSPEEHDHPNPWKDSFQQLYKGAHVKPGFAEHFYSNPGRFKGRENMLYYDTIEDALGGVQESHFDGLIFVHSGIYTDEWIYIESPITMIGAAPGKVSDKVVIENTRDSTFVFMEGSEDAYVGYMTIRFNPDDKSAQHHNAHHCLEITVNCSPNIDHCIIRSTCTVGSAVCVSGQGACPTIKHCNISDCENVGLYITDHAQGIYEDNEISNNALAGIWVKNHGNPIIRRNHIHHGRDVGVFTFDHGMGYFESCNIHRNRIAGFEVKAYANPTVVRCEIHHGQTGGIYVHEKGRGQFIENKIYANNFAGVWITSNSDPTIRYTHTPTILLHTHSNPTIRYTHTPTILLHMHSNPTIRYTHTPTILLHIHTHSCTTMQETHYYGLFVDVLSVSRGNAIFNGNQGGVYIFGDGRGLIEGNDIHGNALAGIQIRTNSCPIIRRNKIWGGQNGGILVYNSGLGFIEDNEIFDNAMAGVWIKTDSNPTLRRNKIHDGRDGGICIFNGGRGLLEENDIFRNAQAGVLISTNSHPVLRKNRIFDGFAAGIEITNHATATLEGNQIFNNRFGGLFLASGVNVTMKDNKIMNNQDAIEKAVSRGQCLYKISSYTSYPMHDFYRCHTCNTTDRNAICVNCIKKCHQGHDVEFIRHDRFFCDCGAGTLSNPCTLAGEPTHDTDTLYDSAPPIESNTLQHN
;
A
#
# COMPACT_ATOMS: atom_id res chain seq x y z
N VAL A 1 33.33 -18.01 -44.07
CA VAL A 1 32.87 -17.84 -45.47
C VAL A 1 31.89 -16.67 -45.44
N VAL A 2 32.20 -15.44 -45.82
CA VAL A 2 33.13 -14.89 -46.81
C VAL A 2 33.91 -13.71 -46.20
N ALA A 3 35.21 -13.65 -46.50
CA ALA A 3 36.14 -12.55 -46.27
C ALA A 3 36.35 -11.79 -47.57
N VAL A 4 36.70 -10.50 -47.53
CA VAL A 4 37.60 -9.88 -48.53
C VAL A 4 38.44 -8.78 -47.85
N GLU A 5 39.74 -8.83 -48.16
CA GLU A 5 40.90 -8.09 -47.69
C GLU A 5 41.19 -6.77 -48.43
N GLU A 6 42.06 -5.97 -47.77
CA GLU A 6 43.17 -5.13 -48.29
C GLU A 6 42.94 -3.95 -49.26
N SER A 7 43.43 -2.76 -48.87
CA SER A 7 44.75 -2.22 -49.29
C SER A 7 44.90 -0.70 -49.03
N GLY A 8 46.00 -0.30 -48.35
CA GLY A 8 46.67 1.01 -48.56
C GLY A 8 47.62 0.93 -49.77
N PRO A 9 48.50 1.91 -50.12
CA PRO A 9 49.20 2.87 -49.22
C PRO A 9 49.56 4.26 -49.87
N ALA A 10 50.52 4.97 -49.23
CA ALA A 10 51.39 6.10 -49.68
C ALA A 10 51.01 7.50 -49.14
N ALA A 11 51.73 8.11 -48.19
CA ALA A 11 53.13 8.60 -48.13
C ALA A 11 53.31 10.05 -48.59
N GLY A 12 53.90 10.91 -47.73
CA GLY A 12 54.19 12.31 -48.05
C GLY A 12 54.91 13.12 -46.96
N ASN A 13 56.18 12.79 -46.73
CA ASN A 13 57.32 13.67 -46.39
C ASN A 13 57.43 14.44 -45.05
N SER A 14 58.43 13.98 -44.27
CA SER A 14 59.39 14.77 -43.47
C SER A 14 60.29 15.64 -44.39
N PRO A 15 60.97 16.70 -43.88
CA PRO A 15 62.44 16.56 -43.72
C PRO A 15 63.13 17.42 -42.61
N TYR A 16 64.38 17.01 -42.26
CA TYR A 16 65.47 17.68 -41.48
C TYR A 16 65.37 17.63 -39.94
N GLN A 17 66.12 16.83 -39.16
CA GLN A 17 67.56 16.44 -39.07
C GLN A 17 68.54 17.57 -38.62
N LEU A 18 69.06 17.48 -37.37
CA LEU A 18 70.50 17.33 -36.99
C LEU A 18 70.95 18.01 -35.67
N ARG A 19 71.59 17.18 -34.84
CA ARG A 19 72.84 17.39 -34.07
C ARG A 19 72.94 18.32 -32.83
N ARG A 20 73.28 17.62 -31.73
CA ARG A 20 74.54 17.69 -30.92
C ARG A 20 74.55 18.47 -29.59
N LYS A 21 74.95 17.67 -28.59
CA LYS A 21 75.98 17.87 -27.54
C LYS A 21 75.59 18.59 -26.25
N SER A 22 75.51 17.76 -25.20
CA SER A 22 76.36 17.77 -23.99
C SER A 22 76.49 19.08 -23.22
N LEU A 23 76.14 19.04 -21.92
CA LEU A 23 77.10 19.16 -20.81
C LEU A 23 76.40 18.87 -19.47
N LEU A 24 76.88 17.83 -18.77
CA LEU A 24 76.73 17.68 -17.33
C LEU A 24 77.58 18.75 -16.62
N PRO A 25 77.28 19.05 -15.35
CA PRO A 25 78.23 18.61 -14.34
C PRO A 25 77.59 17.81 -13.20
N LYS A 26 78.32 16.77 -12.80
CA LYS A 26 78.21 16.05 -11.52
C LYS A 26 78.53 16.97 -10.34
N ARG A 27 77.90 16.70 -9.19
CA ARG A 27 78.54 16.48 -7.88
C ARG A 27 77.48 15.88 -6.93
N THR A 28 77.63 14.61 -6.52
CA THR A 28 78.17 14.14 -5.21
C THR A 28 77.45 14.77 -4.00
N ALA A 29 77.11 14.11 -2.91
CA ALA A 29 77.10 12.73 -2.42
C ALA A 29 76.58 12.86 -0.96
N SER A 30 76.03 11.78 -0.37
CA SER A 30 76.14 11.41 1.07
C SER A 30 75.68 12.44 2.13
N SER A 31 74.96 12.13 3.20
CA SER A 31 74.65 10.89 3.92
C SER A 31 73.98 11.33 5.24
N THR A 32 73.24 10.41 5.90
CA THR A 32 73.13 10.25 7.37
C THR A 32 72.50 11.40 8.18
N ALA A 33 71.73 11.20 9.25
CA ALA A 33 71.12 10.04 9.90
C ALA A 33 70.19 10.59 11.01
N ALA A 34 69.15 9.81 11.32
CA ALA A 34 68.59 9.46 12.64
C ALA A 34 68.44 10.48 13.80
N GLY A 35 67.30 10.36 14.49
CA GLY A 35 67.06 10.74 15.89
C GLY A 35 65.70 11.42 16.09
N ALA A 36 64.59 10.71 16.27
CA ALA A 36 64.05 10.24 17.57
C ALA A 36 63.93 11.39 18.60
N SER A 37 62.74 11.95 18.81
CA SER A 37 61.66 11.51 19.72
C SER A 37 61.59 12.40 20.96
N THR A 38 60.42 13.00 21.22
CA THR A 38 59.60 12.86 22.43
C THR A 38 58.63 14.04 22.61
N SER A 39 57.43 13.63 23.03
CA SER A 39 56.22 14.37 23.37
C SER A 39 56.38 15.30 24.57
N THR A 40 55.61 16.40 24.61
CA THR A 40 54.74 16.74 25.76
C THR A 40 53.75 17.87 25.41
N THR A 41 52.52 17.64 25.87
CA THR A 41 51.25 18.39 25.86
C THR A 41 51.27 19.65 26.75
N GLU A 42 50.83 20.84 26.32
CA GLU A 42 49.51 21.52 26.52
C GLU A 42 49.80 23.02 26.84
N PRO A 43 48.85 23.98 26.90
CA PRO A 43 47.82 24.37 25.94
C PRO A 43 47.81 25.90 25.66
N PHE A 44 46.96 26.30 24.70
CA PHE A 44 46.43 27.62 24.34
C PHE A 44 46.90 28.88 25.11
N GLY A 45 47.66 29.73 24.41
CA GLY A 45 47.92 31.12 24.78
C GLY A 45 47.77 32.05 23.57
N HIS A 46 46.94 33.08 23.73
CA HIS A 46 46.67 34.18 22.80
C HIS A 46 47.90 34.66 22.01
N ARG A 47 47.86 34.60 20.68
CA ARG A 47 48.89 35.21 19.84
C ARG A 47 48.56 36.66 19.51
N ALA A 48 49.44 37.53 20.01
CA ALA A 48 49.45 38.97 19.84
C ALA A 48 49.53 39.42 18.37
N LYS A 49 48.85 40.53 18.08
CA LYS A 49 49.12 41.41 16.94
C LYS A 49 50.61 41.75 16.92
N ARG A 50 51.31 41.41 15.84
CA ARG A 50 52.66 41.93 15.58
C ARG A 50 52.70 42.77 14.30
N ALA A 51 53.49 43.83 14.45
CA ALA A 51 53.62 45.04 13.66
C ALA A 51 53.95 44.82 12.18
N ARG A 52 53.47 45.78 11.36
CA ARG A 52 54.03 46.16 10.06
C ARG A 52 55.55 46.32 10.20
N VAL A 53 56.30 45.50 9.49
CA VAL A 53 57.71 45.75 9.19
C VAL A 53 57.76 46.33 7.79
N SER A 54 57.95 47.65 7.71
CA SER A 54 58.38 48.35 6.52
C SER A 54 59.87 48.07 6.29
N GLY A 55 60.17 47.00 5.58
CA GLY A 55 61.50 46.73 5.04
C GLY A 55 61.48 47.04 3.55
N ARG A 56 62.07 48.19 3.14
CA ARG A 56 62.39 48.47 1.74
C ARG A 56 63.45 47.46 1.28
N SER A 57 63.03 46.41 0.58
CA SER A 57 63.89 45.62 -0.29
C SER A 57 63.77 46.17 -1.71
N HIS A 58 64.91 46.48 -2.32
CA HIS A 58 65.07 47.01 -3.66
C HIS A 58 64.09 46.43 -4.69
N ASP A 59 63.38 47.32 -5.38
CA ASP A 59 62.56 47.07 -6.55
C ASP A 59 63.42 46.52 -7.71
N LEU A 60 63.44 45.20 -7.86
CA LEU A 60 63.46 44.59 -9.18
C LEU A 60 62.00 44.61 -9.67
N PRO A 61 61.70 45.07 -10.90
CA PRO A 61 60.32 45.12 -11.36
C PRO A 61 59.75 43.70 -11.41
N ALA A 62 58.77 43.43 -10.54
CA ALA A 62 57.86 42.30 -10.72
C ALA A 62 57.37 42.36 -12.18
N ALA A 63 57.66 41.29 -12.92
CA ALA A 63 57.77 41.31 -14.37
C ALA A 63 56.51 41.86 -15.04
N LEU A 64 56.69 42.63 -16.12
CA LEU A 64 55.63 43.16 -16.99
C LEU A 64 54.54 42.13 -17.35
N ALA A 65 54.91 40.85 -17.36
CA ALA A 65 54.04 39.70 -17.59
C ALA A 65 52.98 39.45 -16.50
N GLU A 66 53.31 39.66 -15.22
CA GLU A 66 52.38 39.42 -14.10
C GLU A 66 51.22 40.41 -14.10
N GLN A 67 51.52 41.71 -14.27
CA GLN A 67 50.50 42.74 -14.44
C GLN A 67 49.68 42.52 -15.71
N TYR A 68 50.30 42.04 -16.80
CA TYR A 68 49.61 41.76 -18.05
C TYR A 68 48.58 40.63 -17.88
N LEU A 69 48.96 39.53 -17.22
CA LEU A 69 48.08 38.40 -16.89
C LEU A 69 46.94 38.79 -15.95
N GLN A 70 47.25 39.54 -14.90
CA GLN A 70 46.27 39.90 -13.87
C GLN A 70 45.28 40.97 -14.34
N GLN A 71 45.67 41.88 -15.24
CA GLN A 71 44.88 43.09 -15.53
C GLN A 71 44.61 43.36 -17.01
N LYS A 72 45.38 42.81 -17.96
CA LYS A 72 45.30 43.19 -19.39
C LYS A 72 44.77 42.12 -20.33
N LEU A 73 44.92 40.84 -20.02
CA LEU A 73 44.34 39.76 -20.82
C LEU A 73 42.80 39.75 -20.72
N PRO A 74 42.04 39.47 -21.79
CA PRO A 74 40.59 39.27 -21.71
C PRO A 74 40.20 38.05 -20.87
N ASP A 75 39.04 38.11 -20.20
CA ASP A 75 38.55 37.02 -19.34
C ASP A 75 38.40 35.70 -20.10
N GLU A 76 38.00 35.73 -21.38
CA GLU A 76 37.85 34.53 -22.23
C GLU A 76 39.18 33.79 -22.43
N VAL A 77 40.28 34.55 -22.56
CA VAL A 77 41.62 33.96 -22.71
C VAL A 77 42.09 33.39 -21.37
N VAL A 78 41.84 34.08 -20.27
CA VAL A 78 42.17 33.58 -18.92
C VAL A 78 41.37 32.32 -18.59
N LEU A 79 40.06 32.30 -18.89
CA LEU A 79 39.22 31.11 -18.73
C LEU A 79 39.68 29.96 -19.63
N LYS A 80 40.14 30.24 -20.85
CA LYS A 80 40.73 29.22 -21.72
C LYS A 80 42.02 28.66 -21.13
N ILE A 81 42.89 29.49 -20.54
CA ILE A 81 44.08 29.02 -19.82
C ILE A 81 43.68 28.18 -18.61
N PHE A 82 42.73 28.66 -17.79
CA PHE A 82 42.24 27.96 -16.61
C PHE A 82 41.59 26.61 -16.97
N SER A 83 41.02 26.47 -18.17
CA SER A 83 40.46 25.19 -18.63
C SER A 83 41.47 24.06 -18.82
N TYR A 84 42.78 24.34 -18.74
CA TYR A 84 43.86 23.35 -18.75
C TYR A 84 44.37 23.00 -17.33
N LEU A 85 43.86 23.67 -16.30
CA LEU A 85 44.26 23.46 -14.91
C LEU A 85 43.36 22.42 -14.24
N LEU A 86 43.94 21.65 -13.32
CA LEU A 86 43.20 20.76 -12.44
C LEU A 86 42.64 21.53 -11.23
N GLU A 87 41.74 20.90 -10.50
CA GLU A 87 41.00 21.47 -9.36
C GLU A 87 41.90 22.10 -8.28
N GLN A 88 43.04 21.51 -7.95
CA GLN A 88 43.97 22.07 -6.97
C GLN A 88 44.63 23.35 -7.49
N ASP A 89 45.09 23.34 -8.75
CA ASP A 89 45.70 24.50 -9.38
C ASP A 89 44.70 25.65 -9.53
N LEU A 90 43.42 25.34 -9.77
CA LEU A 90 42.34 26.33 -9.79
C LEU A 90 42.09 26.94 -8.41
N CYS A 91 42.12 26.12 -7.36
CA CYS A 91 42.05 26.62 -6.00
C CYS A 91 43.27 27.50 -5.64
N GLN A 92 44.47 27.15 -6.09
CA GLN A 92 45.67 27.98 -5.89
C GLN A 92 45.61 29.30 -6.67
N THR A 93 45.19 29.26 -7.93
CA THR A 93 45.02 30.48 -8.74
C THR A 93 43.93 31.40 -8.17
N ALA A 94 42.88 30.85 -7.56
CA ALA A 94 41.85 31.62 -6.88
C ALA A 94 42.40 32.47 -5.71
N CYS A 95 43.54 32.09 -5.11
CA CYS A 95 44.19 32.81 -4.01
C CYS A 95 45.06 33.99 -4.48
N VAL A 96 45.26 34.17 -5.80
CA VAL A 96 46.20 35.18 -6.33
C VAL A 96 45.63 36.60 -6.24
N CYS A 97 44.40 36.82 -6.73
CA CYS A 97 43.74 38.12 -6.69
C CYS A 97 42.22 37.96 -6.84
N LYS A 98 41.44 39.02 -6.56
CA LYS A 98 39.97 38.98 -6.63
C LYS A 98 39.45 38.56 -8.01
N ARG A 99 40.07 39.04 -9.09
CA ARG A 99 39.68 38.68 -10.47
C ARG A 99 39.89 37.19 -10.73
N PHE A 100 41.05 36.66 -10.36
CA PHE A 100 41.35 35.23 -10.53
C PHE A 100 40.46 34.38 -9.64
N SER A 101 40.15 34.82 -8.42
CA SER A 101 39.17 34.16 -7.53
C SER A 101 37.80 34.01 -8.19
N GLN A 102 37.30 35.06 -8.87
CA GLN A 102 36.04 35.02 -9.60
C GLN A 102 36.09 34.08 -10.81
N LEU A 103 37.12 34.21 -11.66
CA LEU A 103 37.26 33.39 -12.88
C LEU A 103 37.55 31.91 -12.59
N ALA A 104 38.36 31.61 -11.58
CA ALA A 104 38.65 30.24 -11.15
C ALA A 104 37.43 29.58 -10.47
N ASN A 105 36.40 30.36 -10.09
CA ASN A 105 35.15 29.85 -9.56
C ASN A 105 34.04 29.77 -10.62
N ASP A 106 34.37 29.87 -11.91
CA ASP A 106 33.42 29.81 -13.02
C ASP A 106 32.64 28.47 -13.06
N PRO A 107 31.30 28.47 -13.09
CA PRO A 107 30.52 27.24 -13.09
C PRO A 107 30.73 26.34 -14.32
N ILE A 108 31.02 26.89 -15.50
CA ILE A 108 31.22 26.11 -16.72
C ILE A 108 32.53 25.33 -16.64
N LEU A 109 33.56 25.96 -16.10
CA LEU A 109 34.86 25.35 -15.87
C LEU A 109 34.76 24.19 -14.88
N TRP A 110 34.13 24.41 -13.72
CA TRP A 110 33.92 23.36 -12.72
C TRP A 110 33.00 22.24 -13.23
N LYS A 111 31.95 22.57 -14.01
CA LYS A 111 31.11 21.56 -14.66
C LYS A 111 31.92 20.62 -15.55
N ARG A 112 32.84 21.15 -16.37
CA ARG A 112 33.68 20.32 -17.26
C ARG A 112 34.58 19.38 -16.46
N LEU A 113 35.28 19.91 -15.46
CA LEU A 113 36.15 19.10 -14.59
C LEU A 113 35.36 18.02 -13.84
N TYR A 114 34.22 18.41 -13.27
CA TYR A 114 33.34 17.51 -12.54
C TYR A 114 32.85 16.37 -13.44
N MET A 115 32.38 16.68 -14.64
CA MET A 115 31.94 15.67 -15.61
C MET A 115 33.07 14.78 -16.10
N GLU A 116 34.31 15.27 -16.21
CA GLU A 116 35.48 14.46 -16.58
C GLU A 116 35.81 13.41 -15.50
N VAL A 117 35.57 13.74 -14.24
CA VAL A 117 35.90 12.89 -13.09
C VAL A 117 34.76 11.94 -12.73
N PHE A 118 33.56 12.48 -12.54
CA PHE A 118 32.41 11.74 -11.98
C PHE A 118 31.35 11.36 -13.02
N GLU A 119 31.48 11.87 -14.26
CA GLU A 119 30.59 11.57 -15.39
C GLU A 119 29.12 12.02 -15.23
N TYR A 120 28.69 12.46 -14.04
CA TYR A 120 27.32 12.92 -13.81
C TYR A 120 27.00 14.19 -14.60
N THR A 121 25.79 14.22 -15.16
CA THR A 121 25.26 15.40 -15.87
C THR A 121 24.60 16.42 -14.95
N ARG A 122 24.51 16.12 -13.64
CA ARG A 122 24.03 16.99 -12.57
C ARG A 122 24.94 16.83 -11.35
N PRO A 123 25.17 17.88 -10.54
CA PRO A 123 25.95 17.76 -9.31
C PRO A 123 25.30 16.77 -8.34
N MET A 124 26.08 15.80 -7.86
CA MET A 124 25.69 14.84 -6.83
C MET A 124 26.12 15.38 -5.46
N MET A 125 25.17 15.71 -4.60
CA MET A 125 25.46 16.23 -3.27
C MET A 125 25.60 15.09 -2.27
N HIS A 126 26.55 15.23 -1.35
CA HIS A 126 26.82 14.31 -0.25
C HIS A 126 27.10 15.09 1.06
N PRO A 127 26.06 15.69 1.67
CA PRO A 127 26.26 16.56 2.84
C PRO A 127 26.55 15.79 4.14
N GLU A 128 26.15 14.52 4.21
CA GLU A 128 26.34 13.63 5.36
C GLU A 128 26.41 12.17 4.91
N PRO A 129 27.07 11.28 5.68
CA PRO A 129 27.19 9.86 5.35
C PRO A 129 25.85 9.22 4.93
N GLY A 130 25.87 8.45 3.84
CA GLY A 130 24.69 7.75 3.32
C GLY A 130 23.59 8.63 2.69
N LYS A 131 23.78 9.95 2.57
CA LYS A 131 22.83 10.83 1.85
C LYS A 131 23.41 11.31 0.53
N PHE A 132 22.72 10.96 -0.55
CA PHE A 132 23.07 11.31 -1.92
C PHE A 132 21.85 11.79 -2.68
N TYR A 133 21.95 12.95 -3.32
CA TYR A 133 20.90 13.46 -4.18
C TYR A 133 21.47 14.38 -5.26
N GLN A 134 20.84 14.36 -6.43
CA GLN A 134 21.20 15.26 -7.52
C GLN A 134 20.44 16.58 -7.39
N VAL A 135 21.14 17.70 -7.58
CA VAL A 135 20.53 19.04 -7.56
C VAL A 135 20.43 19.64 -8.96
N SER A 136 19.39 20.46 -9.18
CA SER A 136 19.36 21.38 -10.32
C SER A 136 20.33 22.53 -10.05
N PRO A 137 21.32 22.80 -10.93
CA PRO A 137 22.27 23.89 -10.73
C PRO A 137 21.63 25.28 -10.62
N GLU A 138 20.42 25.45 -11.16
CA GLU A 138 19.67 26.72 -11.16
C GLU A 138 18.91 26.97 -9.84
N GLU A 139 18.64 25.91 -9.07
CA GLU A 139 17.81 25.94 -7.86
C GLU A 139 18.64 25.86 -6.57
N HIS A 140 19.97 25.81 -6.69
CA HIS A 140 20.87 25.62 -5.55
C HIS A 140 21.39 26.95 -5.01
N ASP A 141 21.36 27.12 -3.69
CA ASP A 141 21.71 28.37 -3.01
C ASP A 141 23.19 28.76 -3.17
N HIS A 142 24.07 27.77 -3.41
CA HIS A 142 25.51 28.03 -3.53
C HIS A 142 25.88 28.57 -4.93
N PRO A 143 26.75 29.60 -5.03
CA PRO A 143 27.11 30.22 -6.32
C PRO A 143 27.73 29.29 -7.36
N ASN A 144 28.34 28.19 -6.90
CA ASN A 144 28.90 27.16 -7.77
C ASN A 144 28.62 25.77 -7.16
N PRO A 145 27.53 25.09 -7.56
CA PRO A 145 27.17 23.77 -7.03
C PRO A 145 28.13 22.67 -7.50
N TRP A 146 28.73 22.81 -8.68
CA TRP A 146 29.69 21.84 -9.21
C TRP A 146 30.94 21.75 -8.36
N LYS A 147 31.47 22.91 -7.94
CA LYS A 147 32.64 22.98 -7.07
C LYS A 147 32.36 22.43 -5.67
N ASP A 148 31.20 22.76 -5.11
CA ASP A 148 30.79 22.26 -3.79
C ASP A 148 30.64 20.73 -3.79
N SER A 149 29.93 20.20 -4.78
CA SER A 149 29.85 18.75 -4.99
C SER A 149 31.23 18.10 -5.20
N PHE A 150 32.10 18.70 -6.03
CA PHE A 150 33.46 18.19 -6.25
C PHE A 150 34.23 18.09 -4.93
N GLN A 151 34.12 19.09 -4.05
CA GLN A 151 34.78 19.11 -2.76
C GLN A 151 34.30 17.96 -1.85
N GLN A 152 32.99 17.67 -1.85
CA GLN A 152 32.41 16.59 -1.04
C GLN A 152 32.83 15.20 -1.51
N LEU A 153 33.04 15.03 -2.82
CA LEU A 153 33.32 13.74 -3.45
C LEU A 153 34.83 13.48 -3.72
N TYR A 154 35.69 14.46 -3.41
CA TYR A 154 37.09 14.51 -3.88
C TYR A 154 37.97 13.30 -3.51
N LYS A 155 37.63 12.61 -2.41
CA LYS A 155 38.45 11.55 -1.82
C LYS A 155 38.00 10.13 -2.18
N GLY A 156 36.92 9.99 -2.94
CA GLY A 156 36.43 8.66 -3.30
C GLY A 156 37.37 7.91 -4.23
N ALA A 157 37.40 6.59 -4.08
CA ALA A 157 38.00 5.68 -5.05
C ALA A 157 37.10 5.55 -6.29
N HIS A 158 37.71 5.27 -7.43
CA HIS A 158 37.05 5.18 -8.72
C HIS A 158 37.31 3.80 -9.35
N VAL A 159 36.26 3.02 -9.54
CA VAL A 159 36.31 1.77 -10.30
C VAL A 159 35.98 2.08 -11.76
N LYS A 160 37.01 2.07 -12.61
CA LYS A 160 36.88 2.42 -14.04
C LYS A 160 37.78 1.50 -14.87
N PRO A 161 37.23 0.38 -15.40
CA PRO A 161 38.00 -0.62 -16.13
C PRO A 161 38.84 -0.03 -17.26
N GLY A 162 40.14 -0.34 -17.26
CA GLY A 162 41.11 0.10 -18.26
C GLY A 162 41.63 1.53 -18.07
N PHE A 163 41.23 2.23 -16.99
CA PHE A 163 41.70 3.58 -16.72
C PHE A 163 42.84 3.62 -15.70
N ALA A 164 42.94 2.64 -14.79
CA ALA A 164 43.97 2.63 -13.75
C ALA A 164 45.38 2.69 -14.35
N GLU A 165 45.68 1.87 -15.36
CA GLU A 165 46.97 1.88 -16.07
C GLU A 165 47.26 3.27 -16.69
N HIS A 166 46.25 3.90 -17.32
CA HIS A 166 46.41 5.23 -17.92
C HIS A 166 46.72 6.30 -16.87
N PHE A 167 46.09 6.24 -15.71
CA PHE A 167 46.29 7.19 -14.62
C PHE A 167 47.69 7.08 -14.03
N TYR A 168 48.09 5.88 -13.60
CA TYR A 168 49.37 5.67 -12.91
C TYR A 168 50.59 5.75 -13.84
N SER A 169 50.43 5.52 -15.15
CA SER A 169 51.51 5.72 -16.14
C SER A 169 51.79 7.19 -16.50
N ASN A 170 50.91 8.12 -16.11
CA ASN A 170 51.01 9.55 -16.46
C ASN A 170 51.02 10.49 -15.23
N PRO A 171 51.95 10.31 -14.27
CA PRO A 171 51.94 11.07 -13.01
C PRO A 171 52.12 12.58 -13.19
N GLY A 172 52.78 13.02 -14.27
CA GLY A 172 52.93 14.44 -14.58
C GLY A 172 51.62 15.12 -15.01
N ARG A 173 50.72 14.39 -15.66
CA ARG A 173 49.42 14.92 -16.14
C ARG A 173 48.41 15.05 -15.01
N PHE A 174 48.43 14.10 -14.07
CA PHE A 174 47.48 14.01 -12.96
C PHE A 174 48.08 14.49 -11.63
N LYS A 175 49.16 15.28 -11.70
CA LYS A 175 49.81 15.86 -10.53
C LYS A 175 48.78 16.68 -9.74
N GLY A 176 48.61 16.37 -8.46
CA GLY A 176 47.58 16.97 -7.59
C GLY A 176 46.39 16.05 -7.29
N ARG A 177 46.17 14.98 -8.07
CA ARG A 177 45.12 13.96 -7.80
C ARG A 177 45.61 12.78 -6.96
N GLU A 178 46.56 13.00 -6.07
CA GLU A 178 47.16 11.95 -5.24
C GLU A 178 46.17 11.29 -4.27
N ASN A 179 45.06 11.97 -3.97
CA ASN A 179 43.98 11.46 -3.10
C ASN A 179 42.86 10.74 -3.88
N MET A 180 42.97 10.59 -5.20
CA MET A 180 41.98 9.90 -6.02
C MET A 180 42.57 8.57 -6.46
N LEU A 181 42.00 7.48 -5.96
CA LEU A 181 42.44 6.12 -6.26
C LEU A 181 41.63 5.57 -7.44
N TYR A 182 42.30 4.91 -8.38
CA TYR A 182 41.67 4.25 -9.51
C TYR A 182 41.95 2.75 -9.51
N TYR A 183 40.89 1.96 -9.70
CA TYR A 183 40.90 0.50 -9.76
C TYR A 183 40.20 0.03 -11.04
N ASP A 184 40.60 -1.14 -11.53
CA ASP A 184 39.96 -1.75 -12.71
C ASP A 184 38.76 -2.63 -12.34
N THR A 185 38.72 -3.17 -11.12
CA THR A 185 37.64 -4.03 -10.59
C THR A 185 37.09 -3.49 -9.28
N ILE A 186 35.86 -3.90 -8.93
CA ILE A 186 35.23 -3.59 -7.64
C ILE A 186 35.95 -4.35 -6.52
N GLU A 187 36.32 -5.61 -6.77
CA GLU A 187 37.10 -6.43 -5.83
C GLU A 187 38.40 -5.74 -5.36
N ASP A 188 39.17 -5.19 -6.31
CA ASP A 188 40.42 -4.49 -5.99
C ASP A 188 40.16 -3.25 -5.13
N ALA A 189 39.09 -2.52 -5.41
CA ALA A 189 38.70 -1.34 -4.62
C ALA A 189 38.27 -1.72 -3.19
N LEU A 190 37.57 -2.84 -3.01
CA LEU A 190 37.22 -3.38 -1.69
C LEU A 190 38.46 -3.87 -0.91
N GLY A 191 39.45 -4.44 -1.60
CA GLY A 191 40.74 -4.78 -0.99
C GLY A 191 41.56 -3.55 -0.56
N GLY A 192 41.40 -2.43 -1.27
CA GLY A 192 42.07 -1.15 -1.01
C GLY A 192 41.60 -0.40 0.24
N VAL A 193 40.56 -0.88 0.93
CA VAL A 193 39.94 -0.22 2.09
C VAL A 193 40.92 -0.01 3.26
N GLN A 194 42.05 -0.71 3.30
CA GLN A 194 43.09 -0.56 4.33
C GLN A 194 44.03 0.65 4.14
N GLU A 195 43.90 1.41 3.03
CA GLU A 195 44.76 2.56 2.77
C GLU A 195 44.42 3.76 3.67
N SER A 196 45.44 4.32 4.35
CA SER A 196 45.28 5.42 5.34
C SER A 196 44.57 6.71 4.86
N HIS A 197 44.34 6.87 3.55
CA HIS A 197 43.69 8.05 2.96
C HIS A 197 42.29 7.75 2.38
N PHE A 198 41.85 6.49 2.39
CA PHE A 198 40.55 6.08 1.88
C PHE A 198 39.45 6.39 2.90
N ASP A 199 38.38 7.06 2.45
CA ASP A 199 37.28 7.51 3.31
C ASP A 199 36.03 6.64 3.23
N GLY A 200 36.11 5.48 2.57
CA GLY A 200 35.00 4.55 2.42
C GLY A 200 34.16 4.74 1.17
N LEU A 201 34.38 5.79 0.36
CA LEU A 201 33.56 6.10 -0.82
C LEU A 201 34.13 5.49 -2.11
N ILE A 202 33.29 4.77 -2.85
CA ILE A 202 33.63 4.10 -4.11
C ILE A 202 32.66 4.53 -5.20
N PHE A 203 33.18 5.10 -6.29
CA PHE A 203 32.46 5.39 -7.52
C PHE A 203 32.60 4.25 -8.50
N VAL A 204 31.49 3.62 -8.89
CA VAL A 204 31.46 2.58 -9.93
C VAL A 204 31.04 3.23 -11.24
N HIS A 205 31.98 3.39 -12.17
CA HIS A 205 31.75 4.12 -13.41
C HIS A 205 30.84 3.36 -14.40
N SER A 206 30.42 4.03 -15.47
CA SER A 206 29.59 3.39 -16.50
C SER A 206 30.28 2.13 -17.06
N GLY A 207 29.58 1.01 -17.04
CA GLY A 207 30.13 -0.29 -17.38
C GLY A 207 29.20 -1.44 -17.00
N ILE A 208 29.54 -2.63 -17.50
CA ILE A 208 28.95 -3.89 -17.05
C ILE A 208 30.05 -4.66 -16.34
N TYR A 209 29.85 -4.92 -15.05
CA TYR A 209 30.77 -5.62 -14.16
C TYR A 209 30.21 -7.02 -13.94
N THR A 210 30.98 -8.04 -14.30
CA THR A 210 30.48 -9.42 -14.34
C THR A 210 31.30 -10.35 -13.48
N ASP A 211 30.61 -11.17 -12.69
CA ASP A 211 31.16 -12.28 -11.92
C ASP A 211 32.26 -11.89 -10.92
N GLU A 212 32.11 -10.71 -10.33
CA GLU A 212 32.94 -10.22 -9.23
C GLU A 212 32.39 -10.64 -7.85
N TRP A 213 33.28 -10.81 -6.89
CA TRP A 213 33.03 -11.27 -5.52
C TRP A 213 32.78 -10.07 -4.59
N ILE A 214 31.52 -9.66 -4.47
CA ILE A 214 31.16 -8.43 -3.74
C ILE A 214 30.62 -8.77 -2.35
N TYR A 215 31.55 -8.96 -1.40
CA TYR A 215 31.26 -9.16 0.01
C TYR A 215 31.51 -7.87 0.79
N ILE A 216 30.47 -7.37 1.44
CA ILE A 216 30.54 -6.13 2.22
C ILE A 216 30.58 -6.50 3.69
N GLU A 217 31.74 -6.29 4.32
CA GLU A 217 32.00 -6.56 5.74
C GLU A 217 32.41 -5.29 6.51
N SER A 218 32.20 -4.11 5.92
CA SER A 218 32.58 -2.81 6.47
C SER A 218 31.60 -1.71 6.04
N PRO A 219 31.54 -0.56 6.74
CA PRO A 219 30.62 0.57 6.47
C PRO A 219 31.02 1.38 5.23
N ILE A 220 31.26 0.72 4.10
CA ILE A 220 31.65 1.40 2.85
C ILE A 220 30.44 1.97 2.11
N THR A 221 30.68 3.00 1.32
CA THR A 221 29.71 3.65 0.45
C THR A 221 30.07 3.40 -1.00
N MET A 222 29.19 2.77 -1.75
CA MET A 222 29.35 2.50 -3.18
C MET A 222 28.23 3.17 -3.97
N ILE A 223 28.59 3.94 -4.99
CA ILE A 223 27.62 4.68 -5.81
C ILE A 223 27.96 4.58 -7.29
N GLY A 224 26.95 4.34 -8.13
CA GLY A 224 27.12 4.38 -9.58
C GLY A 224 27.44 5.79 -10.07
N ALA A 225 28.37 5.92 -11.01
CA ALA A 225 28.81 7.17 -11.60
C ALA A 225 28.70 7.11 -13.13
N ALA A 226 27.71 7.82 -13.69
CA ALA A 226 27.47 7.81 -15.13
C ALA A 226 26.64 9.04 -15.58
N PRO A 227 26.67 9.40 -16.88
CA PRO A 227 25.88 10.52 -17.38
C PRO A 227 24.40 10.14 -17.55
N GLY A 228 23.48 11.04 -17.20
CA GLY A 228 22.04 10.80 -17.32
C GLY A 228 21.50 9.87 -16.23
N LYS A 229 20.64 8.91 -16.59
CA LYS A 229 20.09 7.92 -15.66
C LYS A 229 21.13 6.86 -15.32
N VAL A 230 21.78 7.04 -14.18
CA VAL A 230 22.96 6.27 -13.75
C VAL A 230 22.70 4.76 -13.73
N SER A 231 21.58 4.34 -13.15
CA SER A 231 21.20 2.93 -13.01
C SER A 231 21.16 2.17 -14.34
N ASP A 232 20.90 2.85 -15.46
CA ASP A 232 20.82 2.20 -16.77
C ASP A 232 22.19 1.92 -17.40
N LYS A 233 23.26 2.50 -16.83
CA LYS A 233 24.62 2.47 -17.38
C LYS A 233 25.65 1.81 -16.47
N VAL A 234 25.35 1.69 -15.18
CA VAL A 234 26.18 0.97 -14.21
C VAL A 234 25.45 -0.31 -13.86
N VAL A 235 25.92 -1.42 -14.41
CA VAL A 235 25.29 -2.75 -14.24
C VAL A 235 26.29 -3.68 -13.58
N ILE A 236 25.91 -4.26 -12.45
CA ILE A 236 26.67 -5.30 -11.77
C ILE A 236 25.88 -6.59 -11.89
N GLU A 237 26.52 -7.62 -12.41
CA GLU A 237 25.89 -8.89 -12.77
C GLU A 237 26.74 -10.07 -12.31
N ASN A 238 26.10 -11.14 -11.83
CA ASN A 238 26.77 -12.39 -11.47
C ASN A 238 25.94 -13.57 -11.98
N THR A 239 26.59 -14.65 -12.43
CA THR A 239 25.93 -15.88 -12.90
C THR A 239 26.20 -17.09 -12.00
N ARG A 240 27.08 -16.97 -11.01
CA ARG A 240 27.58 -18.10 -10.22
C ARG A 240 27.19 -18.03 -8.75
N ASP A 241 27.29 -16.86 -8.15
CA ASP A 241 27.02 -16.60 -6.73
C ASP A 241 26.11 -15.37 -6.58
N SER A 242 25.71 -15.07 -5.35
CA SER A 242 24.97 -13.86 -4.99
C SER A 242 25.73 -12.61 -5.47
N THR A 243 25.03 -11.67 -6.13
CA THR A 243 25.69 -10.49 -6.71
C THR A 243 26.25 -9.55 -5.65
N PHE A 244 25.52 -9.37 -4.55
CA PHE A 244 25.97 -8.65 -3.37
C PHE A 244 25.65 -9.47 -2.12
N VAL A 245 26.62 -9.59 -1.23
CA VAL A 245 26.45 -10.22 0.08
C VAL A 245 26.88 -9.25 1.18
N PHE A 246 25.94 -8.87 2.04
CA PHE A 246 26.17 -8.05 3.21
C PHE A 246 26.33 -8.95 4.44
N MET A 247 27.50 -8.83 5.05
CA MET A 247 27.93 -9.60 6.21
C MET A 247 27.98 -8.72 7.46
N GLU A 248 28.16 -9.35 8.61
CA GLU A 248 28.41 -8.64 9.87
C GLU A 248 29.57 -7.64 9.69
N GLY A 249 29.39 -6.41 10.19
CA GLY A 249 30.31 -5.29 9.97
C GLY A 249 29.89 -4.31 8.86
N SER A 250 28.92 -4.67 8.02
CA SER A 250 28.34 -3.77 7.00
C SER A 250 27.24 -2.83 7.54
N GLU A 251 27.30 -2.52 8.82
CA GLU A 251 26.48 -1.48 9.46
C GLU A 251 26.70 -0.15 8.73
N ASP A 252 25.63 0.58 8.43
CA ASP A 252 25.68 1.87 7.72
C ASP A 252 26.31 1.84 6.31
N ALA A 253 26.69 0.67 5.78
CA ALA A 253 27.14 0.54 4.40
C ALA A 253 26.06 1.09 3.45
N TYR A 254 26.47 1.73 2.36
CA TYR A 254 25.56 2.34 1.40
C TYR A 254 25.84 1.81 0.00
N VAL A 255 24.80 1.39 -0.71
CA VAL A 255 24.87 1.04 -2.13
C VAL A 255 23.75 1.75 -2.88
N GLY A 256 24.09 2.52 -3.91
CA GLY A 256 23.05 3.24 -4.65
C GLY A 256 23.34 3.57 -6.10
N TYR A 257 22.27 3.94 -6.81
CA TYR A 257 22.31 4.43 -8.20
C TYR A 257 22.91 3.45 -9.22
N MET A 258 22.58 2.17 -9.15
CA MET A 258 23.08 1.14 -10.07
C MET A 258 22.02 0.07 -10.37
N THR A 259 22.25 -0.74 -11.39
CA THR A 259 21.49 -1.98 -11.63
C THR A 259 22.26 -3.17 -11.08
N ILE A 260 21.61 -4.01 -10.28
CA ILE A 260 22.16 -5.23 -9.70
C ILE A 260 21.39 -6.42 -10.28
N ARG A 261 22.11 -7.43 -10.79
CA ARG A 261 21.53 -8.59 -11.46
C ARG A 261 22.13 -9.90 -11.00
N PHE A 262 21.28 -10.90 -10.81
CA PHE A 262 21.71 -12.29 -10.68
C PHE A 262 21.04 -13.14 -11.75
N ASN A 263 21.85 -13.60 -12.70
CA ASN A 263 21.39 -14.31 -13.89
C ASN A 263 22.14 -15.64 -14.03
N PRO A 264 21.81 -16.66 -13.22
CA PRO A 264 22.56 -17.91 -13.24
C PRO A 264 22.45 -18.64 -14.58
N ASP A 265 23.59 -19.17 -15.04
CA ASP A 265 23.69 -19.93 -16.30
C ASP A 265 22.92 -21.26 -16.20
N ASP A 266 23.04 -21.93 -15.05
CA ASP A 266 22.25 -23.11 -14.71
C ASP A 266 21.02 -22.70 -13.89
N LYS A 267 19.83 -23.04 -14.39
CA LYS A 267 18.56 -22.78 -13.71
C LYS A 267 18.09 -23.96 -12.85
N SER A 268 18.95 -24.97 -12.66
CA SER A 268 18.63 -26.16 -11.86
C SER A 268 18.60 -25.87 -10.37
N ALA A 269 17.64 -26.47 -9.67
CA ALA A 269 17.42 -26.27 -8.24
C ALA A 269 18.49 -26.92 -7.33
N GLN A 270 19.40 -27.72 -7.88
CA GLN A 270 20.37 -28.48 -7.08
C GLN A 270 21.63 -27.67 -6.70
N HIS A 271 21.93 -26.58 -7.44
CA HIS A 271 23.15 -25.79 -7.26
C HIS A 271 22.94 -24.40 -6.63
N HIS A 272 21.71 -23.84 -6.65
CA HIS A 272 21.46 -22.43 -6.31
C HIS A 272 20.50 -22.17 -5.14
N ASN A 273 20.26 -23.16 -4.27
CA ASN A 273 19.37 -22.99 -3.10
C ASN A 273 19.86 -21.97 -2.04
N ALA A 274 21.06 -21.40 -2.23
CA ALA A 274 21.70 -20.51 -1.27
C ALA A 274 22.11 -19.14 -1.86
N HIS A 275 21.75 -18.82 -3.11
CA HIS A 275 22.21 -17.59 -3.78
C HIS A 275 21.06 -16.67 -4.17
N HIS A 276 21.25 -15.37 -3.99
CA HIS A 276 20.27 -14.30 -4.18
C HIS A 276 20.88 -13.14 -4.98
N CYS A 277 20.08 -12.26 -5.57
CA CYS A 277 20.70 -11.08 -6.20
C CYS A 277 21.32 -10.12 -5.15
N LEU A 278 20.61 -9.91 -4.07
CA LEU A 278 21.05 -9.14 -2.91
C LEU A 278 20.80 -9.96 -1.65
N GLU A 279 21.86 -10.32 -0.93
CA GLU A 279 21.80 -11.11 0.29
C GLU A 279 22.25 -10.28 1.50
N ILE A 280 21.39 -10.22 2.52
CA ILE A 280 21.58 -9.43 3.73
C ILE A 280 21.45 -10.39 4.92
N THR A 281 22.58 -10.63 5.59
CA THR A 281 22.71 -11.67 6.61
C THR A 281 22.52 -11.12 8.05
N VAL A 282 22.90 -11.90 9.06
CA VAL A 282 22.75 -11.52 10.48
C VAL A 282 23.52 -10.24 10.82
N ASN A 283 23.00 -9.47 11.80
CA ASN A 283 23.66 -8.28 12.35
C ASN A 283 24.17 -7.26 11.32
N CYS A 284 23.46 -7.06 10.21
CA CYS A 284 23.80 -6.02 9.25
C CYS A 284 22.62 -5.10 8.95
N SER A 285 22.92 -3.83 8.64
CA SER A 285 21.92 -2.79 8.40
C SER A 285 22.32 -1.86 7.25
N PRO A 286 22.55 -2.40 6.04
CA PRO A 286 22.95 -1.59 4.90
C PRO A 286 21.81 -0.70 4.40
N ASN A 287 22.18 0.39 3.74
CA ASN A 287 21.31 1.32 3.04
C ASN A 287 21.40 1.08 1.53
N ILE A 288 20.32 0.61 0.91
CA ILE A 288 20.21 0.41 -0.54
C ILE A 288 19.24 1.45 -1.11
N ASP A 289 19.71 2.27 -2.05
CA ASP A 289 18.96 3.44 -2.50
C ASP A 289 19.05 3.67 -4.02
N HIS A 290 17.93 3.95 -4.68
CA HIS A 290 17.88 4.22 -6.14
C HIS A 290 18.48 3.09 -7.02
N CYS A 291 18.44 1.84 -6.54
CA CYS A 291 18.91 0.67 -7.30
C CYS A 291 17.79 0.00 -8.10
N ILE A 292 18.16 -0.59 -9.24
CA ILE A 292 17.28 -1.53 -9.97
C ILE A 292 17.79 -2.95 -9.71
N ILE A 293 16.96 -3.81 -9.13
CA ILE A 293 17.33 -5.17 -8.72
C ILE A 293 16.51 -6.16 -9.55
N ARG A 294 17.19 -7.04 -10.28
CA ARG A 294 16.55 -8.07 -11.12
C ARG A 294 17.22 -9.43 -10.95
N SER A 295 16.47 -10.50 -11.10
CA SER A 295 17.02 -11.86 -11.01
C SER A 295 16.29 -12.83 -11.92
N THR A 296 17.01 -13.53 -12.80
CA THR A 296 16.42 -14.66 -13.55
C THR A 296 16.53 -15.99 -12.80
N CYS A 297 17.00 -15.97 -11.55
CA CYS A 297 17.05 -17.17 -10.71
C CYS A 297 15.63 -17.63 -10.37
N THR A 298 15.36 -18.92 -10.57
CA THR A 298 14.08 -19.56 -10.24
C THR A 298 14.07 -20.11 -8.81
N VAL A 299 15.19 -20.03 -8.10
CA VAL A 299 15.40 -20.67 -6.80
C VAL A 299 15.53 -19.62 -5.68
N GLY A 300 16.48 -18.71 -5.82
CA GLY A 300 16.71 -17.61 -4.88
C GLY A 300 15.91 -16.36 -5.23
N SER A 301 15.49 -15.62 -4.19
CA SER A 301 14.82 -14.32 -4.32
C SER A 301 15.76 -13.24 -4.89
N ALA A 302 15.17 -12.15 -5.36
CA ALA A 302 15.94 -10.98 -5.78
C ALA A 302 16.60 -10.30 -4.59
N VAL A 303 15.85 -10.07 -3.50
CA VAL A 303 16.40 -9.59 -2.23
C VAL A 303 16.06 -10.61 -1.14
N CYS A 304 17.07 -11.04 -0.38
CA CYS A 304 16.94 -11.90 0.78
C CYS A 304 17.49 -11.20 2.02
N VAL A 305 16.66 -11.09 3.04
CA VAL A 305 17.03 -10.52 4.34
C VAL A 305 16.75 -11.58 5.39
N SER A 306 17.81 -12.12 5.98
CA SER A 306 17.73 -13.28 6.84
C SER A 306 18.58 -13.13 8.09
N GLY A 307 17.99 -13.55 9.21
CA GLY A 307 18.70 -13.69 10.46
C GLY A 307 18.46 -12.56 11.47
N GLN A 308 18.75 -12.88 12.72
CA GLN A 308 18.63 -11.94 13.83
C GLN A 308 19.53 -10.72 13.60
N GLY A 309 19.00 -9.52 13.85
CA GLY A 309 19.75 -8.28 13.70
C GLY A 309 19.87 -7.76 12.26
N ALA A 310 19.45 -8.52 11.26
CA ALA A 310 19.36 -8.04 9.88
C ALA A 310 18.28 -6.94 9.80
N CYS A 311 18.68 -5.69 9.53
CA CYS A 311 17.79 -4.53 9.54
C CYS A 311 18.18 -3.49 8.47
N PRO A 312 18.08 -3.84 7.18
CA PRO A 312 18.45 -2.93 6.10
C PRO A 312 17.45 -1.78 5.95
N THR A 313 17.88 -0.71 5.30
CA THR A 313 17.00 0.32 4.74
C THR A 313 17.05 0.24 3.22
N ILE A 314 15.93 -0.13 2.59
CA ILE A 314 15.81 -0.19 1.12
C ILE A 314 14.78 0.83 0.66
N LYS A 315 15.21 1.81 -0.13
CA LYS A 315 14.33 2.91 -0.56
C LYS A 315 14.54 3.34 -2.00
N HIS A 316 13.50 3.83 -2.65
CA HIS A 316 13.51 4.26 -4.06
C HIS A 316 14.05 3.19 -5.03
N CYS A 317 13.99 1.92 -4.65
CA CYS A 317 14.46 0.82 -5.47
C CYS A 317 13.35 0.28 -6.36
N ASN A 318 13.75 -0.30 -7.50
CA ASN A 318 12.88 -1.05 -8.38
C ASN A 318 13.28 -2.53 -8.36
N ILE A 319 12.48 -3.36 -7.69
CA ILE A 319 12.66 -4.82 -7.56
C ILE A 319 11.69 -5.49 -8.51
N SER A 320 12.10 -5.69 -9.77
CA SER A 320 11.18 -6.11 -10.83
C SER A 320 11.69 -7.22 -11.71
N ASP A 321 10.76 -7.84 -12.43
CA ASP A 321 11.03 -8.81 -13.50
C ASP A 321 11.87 -10.00 -13.01
N CYS A 322 11.57 -10.49 -11.79
CA CYS A 322 12.29 -11.61 -11.19
C CYS A 322 11.55 -12.94 -11.36
N GLU A 323 12.29 -14.03 -11.62
CA GLU A 323 11.70 -15.38 -11.79
C GLU A 323 11.43 -16.12 -10.46
N ASN A 324 11.61 -15.43 -9.33
CA ASN A 324 11.26 -15.89 -7.98
C ASN A 324 10.62 -14.72 -7.20
N VAL A 325 10.71 -14.71 -5.88
CA VAL A 325 10.21 -13.67 -4.98
C VAL A 325 11.01 -12.39 -5.16
N GLY A 326 10.32 -11.25 -5.13
CA GLY A 326 10.99 -9.94 -5.15
C GLY A 326 11.77 -9.70 -3.85
N LEU A 327 11.07 -9.55 -2.74
CA LEU A 327 11.65 -9.27 -1.43
C LEU A 327 11.28 -10.37 -0.43
N TYR A 328 12.28 -11.05 0.12
CA TYR A 328 12.12 -12.15 1.06
C TYR A 328 12.74 -11.81 2.41
N ILE A 329 11.90 -11.71 3.45
CA ILE A 329 12.31 -11.41 4.84
C ILE A 329 12.00 -12.64 5.71
N THR A 330 13.03 -13.19 6.37
CA THR A 330 12.92 -14.44 7.13
C THR A 330 13.78 -14.43 8.40
N ASP A 331 13.54 -15.40 9.28
CA ASP A 331 14.40 -15.75 10.41
C ASP A 331 14.71 -14.57 11.34
N HIS A 332 13.64 -13.93 11.83
CA HIS A 332 13.67 -12.74 12.71
C HIS A 332 14.23 -11.45 12.09
N ALA A 333 14.51 -11.43 10.79
CA ALA A 333 14.94 -10.23 10.09
C ALA A 333 13.89 -9.11 10.15
N GLN A 334 14.39 -7.87 10.13
CA GLN A 334 13.62 -6.64 10.18
C GLN A 334 13.98 -5.77 8.97
N GLY A 335 13.99 -4.44 9.16
CA GLY A 335 14.35 -3.47 8.14
C GLY A 335 13.20 -2.54 7.77
N ILE A 336 13.58 -1.47 7.07
CA ILE A 336 12.70 -0.41 6.58
C ILE A 336 12.73 -0.44 5.06
N TYR A 337 11.57 -0.60 4.46
CA TYR A 337 11.41 -0.69 3.01
C TYR A 337 10.42 0.40 2.59
N GLU A 338 10.89 1.48 1.98
CA GLU A 338 10.06 2.66 1.70
C GLU A 338 10.15 3.14 0.24
N ASP A 339 9.01 3.56 -0.31
CA ASP A 339 8.96 4.19 -1.64
C ASP A 339 9.58 3.32 -2.76
N ASN A 340 9.46 1.99 -2.65
CA ASN A 340 9.96 1.05 -3.66
C ASN A 340 8.85 0.60 -4.61
N GLU A 341 9.28 0.24 -5.82
CA GLU A 341 8.51 -0.40 -6.87
C GLU A 341 8.84 -1.91 -6.86
N ILE A 342 7.83 -2.76 -6.68
CA ILE A 342 7.98 -4.22 -6.63
C ILE A 342 7.00 -4.85 -7.61
N SER A 343 7.48 -5.29 -8.77
CA SER A 343 6.56 -5.68 -9.85
C SER A 343 7.04 -6.77 -10.80
N ASN A 344 6.09 -7.40 -11.50
CA ASN A 344 6.34 -8.45 -12.50
C ASN A 344 7.15 -9.66 -11.99
N ASN A 345 7.13 -9.93 -10.68
CA ASN A 345 7.81 -11.07 -10.09
C ASN A 345 6.98 -12.35 -10.28
N ALA A 346 7.65 -13.49 -10.51
CA ALA A 346 7.01 -14.76 -10.83
C ALA A 346 6.35 -15.43 -9.62
N LEU A 347 6.95 -15.28 -8.44
CA LEU A 347 6.35 -15.60 -7.15
C LEU A 347 5.87 -14.31 -6.48
N ALA A 348 5.69 -14.32 -5.16
CA ALA A 348 5.14 -13.15 -4.50
C ALA A 348 6.05 -11.92 -4.62
N GLY A 349 5.43 -10.73 -4.58
CA GLY A 349 6.18 -9.48 -4.47
C GLY A 349 7.00 -9.43 -3.19
N ILE A 350 6.35 -9.73 -2.06
CA ILE A 350 6.98 -9.76 -0.73
C ILE A 350 6.62 -11.05 0.02
N TRP A 351 7.62 -11.73 0.56
CA TRP A 351 7.45 -12.82 1.52
C TRP A 351 7.97 -12.43 2.90
N VAL A 352 7.16 -12.67 3.93
CA VAL A 352 7.57 -12.54 5.34
C VAL A 352 7.28 -13.84 6.08
N LYS A 353 8.32 -14.49 6.59
CA LYS A 353 8.16 -15.74 7.36
C LYS A 353 9.12 -15.88 8.52
N ASN A 354 8.97 -16.96 9.29
CA ASN A 354 9.87 -17.32 10.39
C ASN A 354 10.15 -16.13 11.32
N HIS A 355 9.07 -15.50 11.81
CA HIS A 355 9.15 -14.33 12.70
C HIS A 355 9.78 -13.06 12.10
N GLY A 356 9.99 -12.99 10.79
CA GLY A 356 10.37 -11.74 10.11
C GLY A 356 9.38 -10.62 10.41
N ASN A 357 9.86 -9.40 10.62
CA ASN A 357 9.06 -8.26 11.07
C ASN A 357 9.50 -6.95 10.39
N PRO A 358 9.26 -6.81 9.08
CA PRO A 358 9.66 -5.63 8.31
C PRO A 358 8.71 -4.45 8.55
N ILE A 359 9.22 -3.23 8.30
CA ILE A 359 8.41 -2.02 8.20
C ILE A 359 8.37 -1.60 6.72
N ILE A 360 7.19 -1.65 6.10
CA ILE A 360 6.99 -1.47 4.67
C ILE A 360 6.04 -0.28 4.46
N ARG A 361 6.54 0.86 3.95
CA ARG A 361 5.74 2.07 3.76
C ARG A 361 5.74 2.60 2.34
N ARG A 362 4.58 3.03 1.84
CA ARG A 362 4.45 3.73 0.55
C ARG A 362 5.04 2.95 -0.64
N ASN A 363 5.05 1.62 -0.57
CA ASN A 363 5.53 0.78 -1.67
C ASN A 363 4.42 0.48 -2.67
N HIS A 364 4.80 0.29 -3.93
CA HIS A 364 3.91 -0.11 -5.01
C HIS A 364 4.20 -1.57 -5.37
N ILE A 365 3.22 -2.46 -5.17
CA ILE A 365 3.39 -3.91 -5.30
C ILE A 365 2.40 -4.45 -6.31
N HIS A 366 2.84 -4.77 -7.53
CA HIS A 366 1.88 -4.98 -8.61
C HIS A 366 2.29 -5.88 -9.76
N HIS A 367 1.30 -6.31 -10.53
CA HIS A 367 1.49 -7.10 -11.76
C HIS A 367 2.33 -8.38 -11.54
N GLY A 368 2.39 -8.88 -10.30
CA GLY A 368 3.03 -10.15 -9.97
C GLY A 368 2.21 -11.34 -10.49
N ARG A 369 2.90 -12.44 -10.83
CA ARG A 369 2.26 -13.67 -11.31
C ARG A 369 1.73 -14.56 -10.16
N ASP A 370 1.87 -14.10 -8.91
CA ASP A 370 1.44 -14.76 -7.69
C ASP A 370 0.77 -13.74 -6.72
N VAL A 371 0.84 -13.96 -5.40
CA VAL A 371 0.36 -13.05 -4.34
C VAL A 371 1.18 -11.74 -4.31
N GLY A 372 0.56 -10.61 -3.99
CA GLY A 372 1.31 -9.36 -3.76
C GLY A 372 2.22 -9.44 -2.53
N VAL A 373 1.62 -9.65 -1.36
CA VAL A 373 2.33 -9.84 -0.08
C VAL A 373 1.85 -11.13 0.57
N PHE A 374 2.79 -12.01 0.97
CA PHE A 374 2.47 -13.24 1.67
C PHE A 374 3.21 -13.32 3.00
N THR A 375 2.45 -13.42 4.09
CA THR A 375 2.97 -13.57 5.45
C THR A 375 2.57 -14.93 6.03
N PHE A 376 3.55 -15.71 6.49
CA PHE A 376 3.31 -17.08 6.98
C PHE A 376 4.35 -17.51 8.01
N ASP A 377 4.19 -18.70 8.61
CA ASP A 377 5.08 -19.25 9.65
C ASP A 377 5.45 -18.22 10.74
N HIS A 378 4.45 -17.67 11.43
CA HIS A 378 4.60 -16.61 12.45
C HIS A 378 5.22 -15.29 11.94
N GLY A 379 5.23 -15.07 10.62
CA GLY A 379 5.61 -13.80 10.02
C GLY A 379 4.78 -12.63 10.55
N MET A 380 5.45 -11.51 10.73
CA MET A 380 4.87 -10.26 11.24
C MET A 380 5.02 -9.18 10.16
N GLY A 381 5.17 -7.93 10.57
CA GLY A 381 5.39 -6.79 9.69
C GLY A 381 4.34 -5.70 9.84
N TYR A 382 4.76 -4.47 9.56
CA TYR A 382 3.93 -3.28 9.56
C TYR A 382 3.89 -2.69 8.15
N PHE A 383 2.72 -2.70 7.53
CA PHE A 383 2.48 -2.21 6.17
C PHE A 383 1.64 -0.94 6.24
N GLU A 384 2.14 0.15 5.66
CA GLU A 384 1.48 1.44 5.71
C GLU A 384 1.44 2.14 4.36
N SER A 385 0.25 2.58 3.95
CA SER A 385 0.07 3.38 2.73
C SER A 385 0.63 2.71 1.47
N CYS A 386 0.64 1.38 1.42
CA CYS A 386 1.07 0.64 0.23
C CYS A 386 -0.07 0.52 -0.78
N ASN A 387 0.28 0.50 -2.06
CA ASN A 387 -0.64 0.22 -3.15
C ASN A 387 -0.36 -1.17 -3.72
N ILE A 388 -1.30 -2.11 -3.56
CA ILE A 388 -1.14 -3.52 -3.90
C ILE A 388 -2.20 -3.89 -4.95
N HIS A 389 -1.80 -4.13 -6.19
CA HIS A 389 -2.78 -4.32 -7.26
C HIS A 389 -2.35 -5.18 -8.44
N ARG A 390 -3.34 -5.68 -9.20
CA ARG A 390 -3.13 -6.43 -10.45
C ARG A 390 -2.23 -7.66 -10.31
N ASN A 391 -2.15 -8.22 -9.10
CA ASN A 391 -1.48 -9.48 -8.83
C ASN A 391 -2.41 -10.64 -9.23
N ARG A 392 -1.82 -11.76 -9.67
CA ARG A 392 -2.58 -12.92 -10.15
C ARG A 392 -3.33 -13.64 -9.03
N ILE A 393 -2.80 -13.66 -7.82
CA ILE A 393 -3.48 -14.26 -6.66
C ILE A 393 -3.99 -13.13 -5.76
N ALA A 394 -3.88 -13.29 -4.45
CA ALA A 394 -4.40 -12.33 -3.50
C ALA A 394 -3.51 -11.09 -3.47
N GLY A 395 -4.08 -9.94 -3.13
CA GLY A 395 -3.26 -8.77 -2.81
C GLY A 395 -2.40 -9.04 -1.58
N PHE A 396 -3.04 -9.55 -0.53
CA PHE A 396 -2.40 -9.83 0.76
C PHE A 396 -2.86 -11.20 1.29
N GLU A 397 -1.91 -12.09 1.55
CA GLU A 397 -2.18 -13.42 2.12
C GLU A 397 -1.52 -13.60 3.49
N VAL A 398 -2.25 -14.22 4.42
CA VAL A 398 -1.81 -14.47 5.80
C VAL A 398 -2.14 -15.90 6.20
N LYS A 399 -1.14 -16.67 6.63
CA LYS A 399 -1.37 -18.03 7.12
C LYS A 399 -0.42 -18.49 8.23
N ALA A 400 -0.63 -19.69 8.77
CA ALA A 400 0.27 -20.36 9.71
C ALA A 400 0.69 -19.45 10.88
N TYR A 401 -0.31 -18.92 11.59
CA TYR A 401 -0.16 -18.02 12.75
C TYR A 401 0.51 -16.67 12.49
N ALA A 402 0.77 -16.31 11.23
CA ALA A 402 1.24 -14.97 10.88
C ALA A 402 0.25 -13.89 11.32
N ASN A 403 0.76 -12.73 11.69
CA ASN A 403 -0.03 -11.64 12.27
C ASN A 403 0.52 -10.25 11.87
N PRO A 404 0.48 -9.89 10.58
CA PRO A 404 0.90 -8.58 10.12
C PRO A 404 -0.08 -7.48 10.55
N THR A 405 0.40 -6.23 10.58
CA THR A 405 -0.43 -5.04 10.75
C THR A 405 -0.44 -4.24 9.45
N VAL A 406 -1.62 -4.05 8.86
CA VAL A 406 -1.82 -3.43 7.54
C VAL A 406 -2.73 -2.22 7.69
N VAL A 407 -2.20 -1.04 7.42
CA VAL A 407 -2.81 0.25 7.75
C VAL A 407 -2.85 1.16 6.54
N ARG A 408 -4.02 1.71 6.20
CA ARG A 408 -4.19 2.70 5.11
C ARG A 408 -3.66 2.22 3.75
N CYS A 409 -3.62 0.92 3.51
CA CYS A 409 -3.22 0.37 2.22
C CYS A 409 -4.40 0.34 1.24
N GLU A 410 -4.10 0.41 -0.05
CA GLU A 410 -5.06 0.17 -1.13
C GLU A 410 -4.78 -1.21 -1.75
N ILE A 411 -5.78 -2.09 -1.72
CA ILE A 411 -5.66 -3.48 -2.20
C ILE A 411 -6.74 -3.74 -3.26
N HIS A 412 -6.36 -3.73 -4.52
CA HIS A 412 -7.36 -3.65 -5.59
C HIS A 412 -7.00 -4.33 -6.89
N HIS A 413 -8.00 -4.59 -7.74
CA HIS A 413 -7.79 -5.12 -9.10
C HIS A 413 -6.98 -6.43 -9.16
N GLY A 414 -6.96 -7.22 -8.07
CA GLY A 414 -6.38 -8.57 -8.05
C GLY A 414 -7.28 -9.59 -8.76
N GLN A 415 -6.69 -10.65 -9.33
CA GLN A 415 -7.48 -11.68 -10.00
C GLN A 415 -8.15 -12.68 -9.03
N THR A 416 -7.74 -12.72 -7.75
CA THR A 416 -8.46 -13.44 -6.70
C THR A 416 -8.98 -12.46 -5.62
N GLY A 417 -8.81 -12.79 -4.33
CA GLY A 417 -9.30 -11.98 -3.21
C GLY A 417 -8.38 -10.81 -2.90
N GLY A 418 -8.90 -9.76 -2.26
CA GLY A 418 -8.06 -8.66 -1.78
C GLY A 418 -7.14 -9.12 -0.66
N ILE A 419 -7.75 -9.53 0.45
CA ILE A 419 -7.08 -10.10 1.63
C ILE A 419 -7.54 -11.54 1.81
N TYR A 420 -6.60 -12.47 1.98
CA TYR A 420 -6.87 -13.87 2.25
C TYR A 420 -6.19 -14.33 3.54
N VAL A 421 -6.97 -14.77 4.53
CA VAL A 421 -6.50 -15.22 5.84
C VAL A 421 -6.93 -16.67 6.07
N HIS A 422 -5.97 -17.58 6.19
CA HIS A 422 -6.25 -19.01 6.32
C HIS A 422 -5.23 -19.72 7.22
N GLU A 423 -5.43 -21.03 7.47
CA GLU A 423 -4.61 -21.88 8.35
C GLU A 423 -4.19 -21.21 9.67
N LYS A 424 -5.17 -20.78 10.47
CA LYS A 424 -4.97 -20.07 11.76
C LYS A 424 -4.21 -18.74 11.62
N GLY A 425 -4.21 -18.15 10.42
CA GLY A 425 -3.71 -16.80 10.18
C GLY A 425 -4.48 -15.78 11.01
N ARG A 426 -3.80 -14.69 11.33
CA ARG A 426 -4.38 -13.54 12.03
C ARG A 426 -4.20 -12.30 11.17
N GLY A 427 -3.79 -11.19 11.77
CA GLY A 427 -3.58 -9.92 11.10
C GLY A 427 -4.50 -8.84 11.64
N GLN A 428 -4.01 -7.60 11.57
CA GLN A 428 -4.74 -6.38 11.92
C GLN A 428 -4.87 -5.53 10.66
N PHE A 429 -6.09 -5.36 10.16
CA PHE A 429 -6.39 -4.60 8.95
C PHE A 429 -7.20 -3.35 9.31
N ILE A 430 -6.57 -2.19 9.17
CA ILE A 430 -7.05 -0.92 9.69
C ILE A 430 -7.09 0.15 8.58
N GLU A 431 -8.23 0.80 8.38
CA GLU A 431 -8.38 1.95 7.46
C GLU A 431 -7.96 1.65 6.00
N ASN A 432 -8.05 0.39 5.56
CA ASN A 432 -7.67 -0.01 4.20
C ASN A 432 -8.82 0.20 3.20
N LYS A 433 -8.47 0.41 1.93
CA LYS A 433 -9.42 0.38 0.81
C LYS A 433 -9.24 -0.91 0.02
N ILE A 434 -10.28 -1.73 -0.06
CA ILE A 434 -10.23 -3.04 -0.70
C ILE A 434 -11.33 -3.08 -1.77
N TYR A 435 -10.97 -3.06 -3.05
CA TYR A 435 -11.96 -2.84 -4.09
C TYR A 435 -11.59 -3.43 -5.45
N ALA A 436 -12.60 -3.62 -6.31
CA ALA A 436 -12.42 -4.08 -7.69
C ALA A 436 -11.62 -5.40 -7.83
N ASN A 437 -11.61 -6.24 -6.80
CA ASN A 437 -11.01 -7.56 -6.85
C ASN A 437 -12.00 -8.55 -7.51
N ASN A 438 -11.48 -9.53 -8.23
CA ASN A 438 -12.30 -10.50 -8.97
C ASN A 438 -13.01 -11.51 -8.06
N PHE A 439 -12.49 -11.78 -6.87
CA PHE A 439 -13.15 -12.56 -5.83
C PHE A 439 -13.52 -11.67 -4.63
N ALA A 440 -13.78 -12.29 -3.47
CA ALA A 440 -14.16 -11.56 -2.27
C ALA A 440 -13.10 -10.52 -1.87
N GLY A 441 -13.56 -9.37 -1.37
CA GLY A 441 -12.64 -8.34 -0.86
C GLY A 441 -11.77 -8.90 0.26
N VAL A 442 -12.39 -9.57 1.22
CA VAL A 442 -11.70 -10.28 2.30
C VAL A 442 -12.20 -11.71 2.42
N TRP A 443 -11.29 -12.65 2.60
CA TRP A 443 -11.57 -14.07 2.70
C TRP A 443 -10.95 -14.67 3.95
N ILE A 444 -11.74 -15.34 4.79
CA ILE A 444 -11.32 -15.88 6.10
C ILE A 444 -11.72 -17.35 6.21
N THR A 445 -10.76 -18.22 6.53
CA THR A 445 -11.01 -19.67 6.66
C THR A 445 -10.05 -20.41 7.57
N SER A 446 -10.25 -21.72 7.71
CA SER A 446 -9.35 -22.65 8.39
C SER A 446 -8.96 -22.18 9.79
N ASN A 447 -9.97 -21.88 10.61
CA ASN A 447 -9.83 -21.38 11.98
C ASN A 447 -9.05 -20.06 12.13
N SER A 448 -8.97 -19.25 11.07
CA SER A 448 -8.33 -17.93 11.12
C SER A 448 -9.16 -16.91 11.88
N ASP A 449 -8.49 -15.94 12.48
CA ASP A 449 -9.08 -14.96 13.39
C ASP A 449 -8.47 -13.56 13.19
N PRO A 450 -8.65 -12.94 12.01
CA PRO A 450 -8.15 -11.60 11.76
C PRO A 450 -9.03 -10.53 12.41
N THR A 451 -8.44 -9.35 12.62
CA THR A 451 -9.18 -8.16 13.06
C THR A 451 -9.22 -7.15 11.93
N ILE A 452 -10.41 -6.88 11.40
CA ILE A 452 -10.66 -5.92 10.31
C ILE A 452 -11.50 -4.81 10.92
N ARG A 453 -10.83 -3.73 11.33
CA ARG A 453 -11.48 -2.70 12.13
C ARG A 453 -11.07 -1.29 11.78
N TYR A 454 -11.93 -0.37 12.19
CA TYR A 454 -11.56 1.01 12.38
C TYR A 454 -10.84 1.23 13.73
N THR A 455 -9.82 2.09 13.75
CA THR A 455 -9.24 2.66 14.98
C THR A 455 -9.70 4.10 15.14
N HIS A 456 -10.52 4.38 16.15
CA HIS A 456 -10.82 5.77 16.50
C HIS A 456 -9.64 6.38 17.26
N THR A 457 -8.64 6.87 16.53
CA THR A 457 -7.73 7.90 17.06
C THR A 457 -8.23 9.25 16.56
N PRO A 458 -9.04 9.98 17.35
CA PRO A 458 -9.42 11.33 16.98
C PRO A 458 -8.14 12.15 16.86
N THR A 459 -7.85 12.63 15.65
CA THR A 459 -6.76 13.58 15.44
C THR A 459 -7.32 14.96 15.69
N ILE A 460 -6.83 15.63 16.73
CA ILE A 460 -7.24 17.02 17.02
C ILE A 460 -6.22 17.93 16.35
N LEU A 461 -6.65 18.67 15.33
CA LEU A 461 -5.89 19.75 14.75
C LEU A 461 -6.16 21.03 15.57
N LEU A 462 -5.13 21.61 16.16
CA LEU A 462 -5.24 22.87 16.90
C LEU A 462 -4.38 23.94 16.23
N HIS A 463 -5.04 24.98 15.71
CA HIS A 463 -4.39 26.22 15.27
C HIS A 463 -4.51 27.27 16.38
N THR A 464 -3.39 27.70 16.97
CA THR A 464 -3.41 28.72 18.03
C THR A 464 -2.24 29.69 17.88
N HIS A 465 -2.49 30.99 18.12
CA HIS A 465 -1.48 32.05 18.12
C HIS A 465 -0.95 32.39 19.53
N SER A 466 -1.35 31.65 20.57
CA SER A 466 -1.02 31.90 21.98
C SER A 466 -0.96 30.61 22.78
N ASN A 467 -0.01 30.45 23.71
CA ASN A 467 0.20 29.25 24.56
C ASN A 467 -1.09 28.69 25.18
N PRO A 468 -1.72 27.64 24.60
CA PRO A 468 -2.93 27.07 25.15
C PRO A 468 -2.57 26.04 26.22
N THR A 469 -3.36 25.97 27.30
CA THR A 469 -3.28 24.86 28.25
C THR A 469 -4.31 23.79 27.83
N ILE A 470 -3.84 22.67 27.29
CA ILE A 470 -4.69 21.59 26.78
C ILE A 470 -4.84 20.50 27.86
N ARG A 471 -6.09 20.10 28.18
CA ARG A 471 -6.39 18.98 29.10
C ARG A 471 -7.33 17.98 28.42
N TYR A 472 -6.90 16.72 28.26
CA TYR A 472 -7.72 15.64 27.70
C TYR A 472 -7.57 14.33 28.51
N THR A 473 -8.63 13.53 28.51
CA THR A 473 -8.76 12.27 29.28
C THR A 473 -8.59 10.99 28.44
N HIS A 474 -8.39 11.12 27.13
CA HIS A 474 -8.13 10.01 26.20
C HIS A 474 -6.77 10.22 25.51
N THR A 475 -6.29 9.24 24.75
CA THR A 475 -5.04 9.31 23.96
C THR A 475 -5.33 9.72 22.50
N PRO A 476 -5.55 11.01 22.17
CA PRO A 476 -5.59 11.46 20.78
C PRO A 476 -4.16 11.63 20.24
N THR A 477 -4.02 11.51 18.93
CA THR A 477 -2.91 12.17 18.22
C THR A 477 -3.27 13.66 18.13
N ILE A 478 -2.44 14.52 18.70
CA ILE A 478 -2.65 15.98 18.62
C ILE A 478 -1.67 16.51 17.58
N LEU A 479 -2.18 17.11 16.49
CA LEU A 479 -1.36 17.86 15.54
C LEU A 479 -1.47 19.34 15.92
N LEU A 480 -0.37 19.89 16.44
CA LEU A 480 -0.27 21.29 16.86
C LEU A 480 0.43 22.10 15.78
N HIS A 481 -0.22 23.14 15.28
CA HIS A 481 0.40 24.13 14.40
C HIS A 481 0.61 25.43 15.21
N MET A 482 1.86 25.75 15.55
CA MET A 482 2.20 26.84 16.48
C MET A 482 3.42 27.64 16.05
N HIS A 483 3.44 28.92 16.43
CA HIS A 483 4.57 29.85 16.22
C HIS A 483 5.49 30.01 17.45
N SER A 484 5.22 29.33 18.59
CA SER A 484 6.06 29.38 19.82
C SER A 484 5.95 28.11 20.68
N ASN A 485 6.94 27.88 21.58
CA ASN A 485 7.05 26.69 22.43
C ASN A 485 5.86 26.52 23.42
N PRO A 486 5.10 25.41 23.36
CA PRO A 486 3.97 25.17 24.27
C PRO A 486 4.45 24.70 25.65
N THR A 487 3.59 24.84 26.65
CA THR A 487 3.72 24.12 27.92
C THR A 487 2.66 23.03 27.97
N ILE A 488 3.04 21.76 27.90
CA ILE A 488 2.08 20.65 27.91
C ILE A 488 2.20 19.83 29.20
N ARG A 489 1.05 19.54 29.83
CA ARG A 489 0.98 18.75 31.08
C ARG A 489 0.10 17.52 30.81
N TYR A 490 0.65 16.33 31.04
CA TYR A 490 -0.02 15.04 30.78
C TYR A 490 -0.14 14.22 32.05
N THR A 491 -1.20 13.39 32.12
CA THR A 491 -1.39 12.37 33.17
C THR A 491 -1.07 10.95 32.69
N HIS A 492 -1.00 10.72 31.37
CA HIS A 492 -0.59 9.44 30.72
C HIS A 492 0.12 9.72 29.39
N THR A 493 0.97 8.81 28.92
CA THR A 493 1.85 8.92 27.73
C THR A 493 1.08 9.02 26.40
N PRO A 494 1.09 10.16 25.69
CA PRO A 494 0.58 10.29 24.33
C PRO A 494 1.71 10.32 23.28
N THR A 495 1.40 9.95 22.03
CA THR A 495 2.25 10.21 20.87
C THR A 495 1.94 11.62 20.35
N ILE A 496 2.91 12.52 20.43
CA ILE A 496 2.79 13.92 19.95
C ILE A 496 3.59 14.03 18.66
N LEU A 497 2.95 14.44 17.57
CA LEU A 497 3.66 14.85 16.35
C LEU A 497 3.72 16.38 16.34
N LEU A 498 4.89 16.95 16.61
CA LEU A 498 5.08 18.40 16.68
C LEU A 498 5.76 18.88 15.39
N HIS A 499 5.05 19.71 14.61
CA HIS A 499 5.63 20.35 13.42
C HIS A 499 5.82 21.83 13.71
N ILE A 500 7.06 22.26 13.96
CA ILE A 500 7.41 23.66 14.23
C ILE A 500 8.01 24.25 12.95
N HIS A 501 7.34 25.20 12.32
CA HIS A 501 7.96 26.04 11.29
C HIS A 501 8.52 27.32 11.92
N THR A 502 9.85 27.47 11.92
CA THR A 502 10.50 28.75 12.18
C THR A 502 10.69 29.49 10.86
N HIS A 503 9.75 30.34 10.46
CA HIS A 503 9.99 31.32 9.41
C HIS A 503 10.38 32.65 10.03
N SER A 504 11.59 33.12 9.73
CA SER A 504 12.00 34.51 9.91
C SER A 504 11.28 35.36 8.87
N CYS A 505 10.23 36.08 9.27
CA CYS A 505 9.63 37.13 8.46
C CYS A 505 9.40 38.40 9.31
N THR A 506 9.98 39.50 8.83
CA THR A 506 9.94 40.86 9.34
C THR A 506 8.56 41.51 9.19
N THR A 507 8.06 42.08 10.30
CA THR A 507 7.10 43.20 10.43
C THR A 507 5.79 43.19 9.62
N MET A 508 4.66 43.08 10.33
CA MET A 508 3.56 44.07 10.28
C MET A 508 2.70 44.00 11.55
N GLN A 509 2.32 45.18 12.07
CA GLN A 509 1.35 45.39 13.15
C GLN A 509 -0.07 45.20 12.61
N GLU A 510 -0.90 44.44 13.30
CA GLU A 510 -2.30 44.78 13.63
C GLU A 510 -2.93 43.69 14.51
N THR A 511 -3.41 44.11 15.68
CA THR A 511 -4.19 43.32 16.64
C THR A 511 -5.61 43.11 16.15
N HIS A 512 -5.99 41.87 15.83
CA HIS A 512 -7.38 41.43 15.81
C HIS A 512 -7.50 40.07 16.51
N TYR A 513 -8.37 40.01 17.52
CA TYR A 513 -8.80 38.78 18.21
C TYR A 513 -9.45 37.85 17.19
N TYR A 514 -8.88 36.67 16.96
CA TYR A 514 -9.52 35.59 16.22
C TYR A 514 -9.66 34.35 17.10
N GLY A 515 -10.90 33.82 17.15
CA GLY A 515 -11.30 32.70 17.98
C GLY A 515 -10.58 31.40 17.61
N LEU A 516 -10.54 30.49 18.59
CA LEU A 516 -10.10 29.11 18.43
C LEU A 516 -11.07 28.39 17.47
N PHE A 517 -10.67 28.20 16.21
CA PHE A 517 -11.36 27.29 15.30
C PHE A 517 -10.87 25.87 15.59
N VAL A 518 -11.71 25.07 16.24
CA VAL A 518 -11.50 23.61 16.35
C VAL A 518 -12.16 23.00 15.14
N ASP A 519 -11.39 22.81 14.07
CA ASP A 519 -11.84 22.01 12.94
C ASP A 519 -11.60 20.53 13.30
N VAL A 520 -12.67 19.81 13.66
CA VAL A 520 -12.63 18.35 13.78
C VAL A 520 -12.65 17.79 12.36
N LEU A 521 -11.52 17.88 11.67
CA LEU A 521 -11.30 17.17 10.42
C LEU A 521 -10.99 15.70 10.73
N SER A 522 -12.02 14.92 11.02
CA SER A 522 -11.91 13.46 10.95
C SER A 522 -13.12 12.86 10.24
N VAL A 523 -13.07 12.89 8.91
CA VAL A 523 -13.74 11.85 8.11
C VAL A 523 -12.74 10.70 7.91
N SER A 524 -12.16 10.16 8.98
CA SER A 524 -11.45 8.89 8.89
C SER A 524 -12.50 7.79 8.90
N ARG A 525 -12.78 7.24 7.71
CA ARG A 525 -13.66 6.07 7.56
C ARG A 525 -12.87 4.82 7.96
N GLY A 526 -13.57 3.79 8.44
CA GLY A 526 -12.98 2.46 8.65
C GLY A 526 -12.49 1.83 7.36
N ASN A 527 -12.24 0.51 7.35
CA ASN A 527 -11.93 -0.13 6.08
C ASN A 527 -13.13 0.03 5.13
N ALA A 528 -12.86 0.34 3.86
CA ALA A 528 -13.85 0.42 2.81
C ALA A 528 -13.70 -0.80 1.89
N ILE A 529 -14.71 -1.66 1.83
CA ILE A 529 -14.71 -2.90 1.04
C ILE A 529 -15.82 -2.82 -0.01
N PHE A 530 -15.46 -2.56 -1.27
CA PHE A 530 -16.47 -2.18 -2.26
C PHE A 530 -16.19 -2.60 -3.69
N ASN A 531 -17.26 -2.64 -4.51
CA ASN A 531 -17.20 -2.91 -5.94
C ASN A 531 -16.38 -4.15 -6.32
N GLY A 532 -16.40 -5.19 -5.48
CA GLY A 532 -15.85 -6.50 -5.82
C GLY A 532 -16.83 -7.33 -6.66
N ASN A 533 -16.30 -8.24 -7.48
CA ASN A 533 -17.10 -9.13 -8.33
C ASN A 533 -17.75 -10.30 -7.55
N GLN A 534 -17.48 -10.43 -6.25
CA GLN A 534 -18.14 -11.37 -5.34
C GLN A 534 -18.65 -10.68 -4.07
N GLY A 535 -18.63 -11.35 -2.91
CA GLY A 535 -19.03 -10.76 -1.64
C GLY A 535 -17.94 -9.87 -1.06
N GLY A 536 -18.31 -8.91 -0.20
CA GLY A 536 -17.32 -8.03 0.42
C GLY A 536 -16.39 -8.80 1.36
N VAL A 537 -16.97 -9.49 2.35
CA VAL A 537 -16.27 -10.34 3.30
C VAL A 537 -16.86 -11.75 3.25
N TYR A 538 -16.02 -12.76 3.05
CA TYR A 538 -16.43 -14.16 2.98
C TYR A 538 -15.73 -15.00 4.06
N ILE A 539 -16.52 -15.70 4.87
CA ILE A 539 -16.05 -16.41 6.06
C ILE A 539 -16.59 -17.84 6.02
N PHE A 540 -15.69 -18.84 5.99
CA PHE A 540 -16.04 -20.26 5.89
C PHE A 540 -15.04 -21.14 6.65
N GLY A 541 -15.30 -22.46 6.75
CA GLY A 541 -14.35 -23.43 7.31
C GLY A 541 -13.89 -23.09 8.73
N ASP A 542 -14.85 -22.90 9.65
CA ASP A 542 -14.59 -22.52 11.04
C ASP A 542 -13.85 -21.17 11.20
N GLY A 543 -13.95 -20.30 10.20
CA GLY A 543 -13.42 -18.94 10.23
C GLY A 543 -14.05 -18.09 11.34
N ARG A 544 -13.22 -17.23 11.93
CA ARG A 544 -13.58 -16.29 12.99
C ARG A 544 -13.17 -14.88 12.57
N GLY A 545 -12.89 -14.01 13.52
CA GLY A 545 -12.47 -12.64 13.28
C GLY A 545 -13.46 -11.60 13.78
N LEU A 546 -12.92 -10.40 13.97
CA LEU A 546 -13.67 -9.20 14.31
C LEU A 546 -13.76 -8.30 13.08
N ILE A 547 -14.99 -8.03 12.63
CA ILE A 547 -15.30 -7.09 11.56
C ILE A 547 -16.01 -5.91 12.21
N GLU A 548 -15.29 -4.81 12.45
CA GLU A 548 -15.82 -3.65 13.19
C GLU A 548 -15.67 -2.32 12.47
N GLY A 549 -16.76 -1.53 12.40
CA GLY A 549 -16.66 -0.13 11.98
C GLY A 549 -16.29 0.06 10.51
N ASN A 550 -16.62 -0.90 9.65
CA ASN A 550 -16.28 -0.89 8.23
C ASN A 550 -17.46 -0.42 7.37
N ASP A 551 -17.11 0.16 6.21
CA ASP A 551 -18.05 0.50 5.15
C ASP A 551 -17.96 -0.59 4.07
N ILE A 552 -19.02 -1.39 3.89
CA ILE A 552 -19.05 -2.52 2.95
C ILE A 552 -20.18 -2.31 1.95
N HIS A 553 -19.87 -2.02 0.68
CA HIS A 553 -20.92 -1.61 -0.25
C HIS A 553 -20.66 -1.92 -1.72
N GLY A 554 -21.71 -1.93 -2.54
CA GLY A 554 -21.58 -2.04 -4.00
C GLY A 554 -20.97 -3.35 -4.52
N ASN A 555 -20.90 -4.39 -3.67
CA ASN A 555 -20.37 -5.70 -4.05
C ASN A 555 -21.43 -6.49 -4.85
N ALA A 556 -20.98 -7.34 -5.79
CA ALA A 556 -21.87 -8.08 -6.67
C ALA A 556 -22.66 -9.20 -5.96
N LEU A 557 -22.10 -9.80 -4.91
CA LEU A 557 -22.80 -10.72 -4.01
C LEU A 557 -23.03 -10.06 -2.64
N ALA A 558 -23.36 -10.86 -1.63
CA ALA A 558 -23.68 -10.33 -0.31
C ALA A 558 -22.49 -9.58 0.31
N GLY A 559 -22.79 -8.50 1.02
CA GLY A 559 -21.76 -7.69 1.70
C GLY A 559 -20.90 -8.54 2.63
N ILE A 560 -21.54 -9.37 3.46
CA ILE A 560 -20.87 -10.38 4.29
C ILE A 560 -21.52 -11.75 4.10
N GLN A 561 -20.70 -12.79 3.97
CA GLN A 561 -21.12 -14.19 3.87
C GLN A 561 -20.48 -15.02 4.99
N ILE A 562 -21.30 -15.76 5.75
CA ILE A 562 -20.88 -16.60 6.88
C ILE A 562 -21.38 -18.03 6.66
N ARG A 563 -20.47 -19.01 6.60
CA ARG A 563 -20.86 -20.41 6.45
C ARG A 563 -19.97 -21.42 7.13
N THR A 564 -20.40 -22.69 7.14
CA THR A 564 -19.59 -23.84 7.55
C THR A 564 -19.03 -23.64 8.97
N ASN A 565 -19.95 -23.55 9.94
CA ASN A 565 -19.64 -23.37 11.37
C ASN A 565 -18.86 -22.09 11.73
N SER A 566 -18.67 -21.17 10.78
CA SER A 566 -17.98 -19.91 11.04
C SER A 566 -18.74 -19.05 12.04
N CYS A 567 -18.00 -18.42 12.94
CA CYS A 567 -18.54 -17.64 14.05
C CYS A 567 -17.76 -16.32 14.24
N PRO A 568 -17.89 -15.38 13.29
CA PRO A 568 -17.28 -14.06 13.41
C PRO A 568 -18.08 -13.13 14.34
N ILE A 569 -17.43 -12.07 14.80
CA ILE A 569 -18.07 -10.92 15.44
C ILE A 569 -18.16 -9.80 14.41
N ILE A 570 -19.37 -9.39 14.05
CA ILE A 570 -19.65 -8.33 13.08
C ILE A 570 -20.35 -7.20 13.81
N ARG A 571 -19.68 -6.07 14.02
CA ARG A 571 -20.27 -4.97 14.78
C ARG A 571 -20.04 -3.57 14.23
N ARG A 572 -21.01 -2.68 14.37
CA ARG A 572 -20.88 -1.26 13.99
C ARG A 572 -20.48 -1.02 12.52
N ASN A 573 -20.79 -1.97 11.63
CA ASN A 573 -20.52 -1.81 10.21
C ASN A 573 -21.72 -1.19 9.50
N LYS A 574 -21.45 -0.51 8.39
CA LYS A 574 -22.46 -0.08 7.43
C LYS A 574 -22.39 -0.97 6.20
N ILE A 575 -23.51 -1.58 5.82
CA ILE A 575 -23.57 -2.55 4.71
C ILE A 575 -24.71 -2.19 3.74
N TRP A 576 -24.37 -1.73 2.52
CA TRP A 576 -25.39 -1.19 1.61
C TRP A 576 -25.07 -1.29 0.12
N GLY A 577 -26.08 -1.05 -0.73
CA GLY A 577 -25.90 -0.89 -2.17
C GLY A 577 -25.41 -2.14 -2.91
N GLY A 578 -25.43 -3.32 -2.26
CA GLY A 578 -25.06 -4.59 -2.88
C GLY A 578 -26.17 -5.11 -3.81
N GLN A 579 -25.78 -5.88 -4.83
CA GLN A 579 -26.73 -6.53 -5.76
C GLN A 579 -27.38 -7.79 -5.17
N ASN A 580 -27.03 -8.17 -3.95
CA ASN A 580 -27.57 -9.33 -3.21
C ASN A 580 -27.99 -8.89 -1.79
N GLY A 581 -28.09 -9.83 -0.84
CA GLY A 581 -28.41 -9.51 0.55
C GLY A 581 -27.27 -8.79 1.29
N GLY A 582 -27.57 -8.05 2.34
CA GLY A 582 -26.53 -7.37 3.12
C GLY A 582 -25.60 -8.37 3.82
N ILE A 583 -26.18 -9.25 4.65
CA ILE A 583 -25.48 -10.36 5.31
C ILE A 583 -26.17 -11.68 4.98
N LEU A 584 -25.43 -12.67 4.49
CA LEU A 584 -25.92 -14.02 4.23
C LEU A 584 -25.25 -15.03 5.17
N VAL A 585 -26.06 -15.72 5.99
CA VAL A 585 -25.64 -16.77 6.91
C VAL A 585 -26.23 -18.10 6.46
N TYR A 586 -25.38 -19.07 6.10
CA TYR A 586 -25.83 -20.34 5.52
C TYR A 586 -24.92 -21.51 5.88
N ASN A 587 -25.40 -22.73 5.69
CA ASN A 587 -24.68 -23.99 5.97
C ASN A 587 -24.09 -24.00 7.39
N SER A 588 -24.95 -23.91 8.41
CA SER A 588 -24.57 -23.92 9.83
C SER A 588 -23.71 -22.73 10.28
N GLY A 589 -23.86 -21.54 9.69
CA GLY A 589 -23.18 -20.32 10.17
C GLY A 589 -23.77 -19.82 11.50
N LEU A 590 -22.93 -19.21 12.37
CA LEU A 590 -23.31 -18.88 13.77
C LEU A 590 -23.12 -17.42 14.18
N GLY A 591 -22.47 -16.58 13.36
CA GLY A 591 -21.89 -15.29 13.79
C GLY A 591 -22.73 -14.37 14.70
N PHE A 592 -22.03 -13.53 15.47
CA PHE A 592 -22.62 -12.51 16.34
C PHE A 592 -22.64 -11.15 15.62
N ILE A 593 -23.83 -10.70 15.26
CA ILE A 593 -24.09 -9.53 14.41
C ILE A 593 -24.73 -8.45 15.28
N GLU A 594 -23.98 -7.42 15.66
CA GLU A 594 -24.40 -6.43 16.66
C GLU A 594 -24.20 -4.97 16.25
N ASP A 595 -25.17 -4.09 16.52
CA ASP A 595 -25.04 -2.64 16.30
C ASP A 595 -24.68 -2.25 14.83
N ASN A 596 -25.05 -3.06 13.83
CA ASN A 596 -24.80 -2.74 12.41
C ASN A 596 -25.96 -1.97 11.77
N GLU A 597 -25.67 -1.23 10.71
CA GLU A 597 -26.64 -0.54 9.86
C GLU A 597 -26.62 -1.17 8.45
N ILE A 598 -27.73 -1.79 8.05
CA ILE A 598 -27.84 -2.58 6.82
C ILE A 598 -29.00 -2.03 5.99
N PHE A 599 -28.73 -1.49 4.81
CA PHE A 599 -29.75 -0.76 4.04
C PHE A 599 -29.51 -0.74 2.54
N ASP A 600 -30.53 -0.40 1.74
CA ASP A 600 -30.45 -0.26 0.26
C ASP A 600 -29.74 -1.43 -0.45
N ASN A 601 -29.93 -2.65 0.06
CA ASN A 601 -29.48 -3.87 -0.60
C ASN A 601 -30.61 -4.40 -1.51
N ALA A 602 -30.24 -5.00 -2.64
CA ALA A 602 -31.20 -5.46 -3.65
C ALA A 602 -32.04 -6.66 -3.19
N MET A 603 -31.48 -7.51 -2.31
CA MET A 603 -32.20 -8.61 -1.67
C MET A 603 -32.31 -8.36 -0.15
N ALA A 604 -32.65 -9.39 0.62
CA ALA A 604 -32.87 -9.27 2.05
C ALA A 604 -31.70 -8.64 2.80
N GLY A 605 -31.99 -7.76 3.76
CA GLY A 605 -30.96 -7.13 4.59
C GLY A 605 -30.09 -8.18 5.30
N VAL A 606 -30.73 -9.12 5.98
CA VAL A 606 -30.07 -10.34 6.49
C VAL A 606 -30.81 -11.59 6.06
N TRP A 607 -30.07 -12.58 5.56
CA TRP A 607 -30.62 -13.85 5.14
C TRP A 607 -29.99 -15.01 5.92
N ILE A 608 -30.81 -15.81 6.58
CA ILE A 608 -30.41 -16.97 7.39
C ILE A 608 -30.99 -18.23 6.77
N LYS A 609 -30.16 -19.21 6.42
CA LYS A 609 -30.64 -20.48 5.85
C LYS A 609 -29.79 -21.70 6.19
N THR A 610 -30.30 -22.88 5.85
CA THR A 610 -29.58 -24.17 5.93
C THR A 610 -29.02 -24.40 7.33
N ASP A 611 -29.94 -24.50 8.30
CA ASP A 611 -29.67 -24.77 9.72
C ASP A 611 -28.71 -23.78 10.42
N SER A 612 -28.50 -22.61 9.84
CA SER A 612 -27.71 -21.54 10.45
C SER A 612 -28.41 -20.94 11.66
N ASN A 613 -27.64 -20.50 12.64
CA ASN A 613 -28.13 -20.04 13.94
C ASN A 613 -27.33 -18.81 14.46
N PRO A 614 -27.38 -17.67 13.75
CA PRO A 614 -26.70 -16.45 14.20
C PRO A 614 -27.44 -15.75 15.34
N THR A 615 -26.74 -14.85 16.02
CA THR A 615 -27.35 -13.90 16.97
C THR A 615 -27.30 -12.49 16.38
N LEU A 616 -28.46 -11.86 16.21
CA LEU A 616 -28.60 -10.50 15.70
C LEU A 616 -29.09 -9.61 16.84
N ARG A 617 -28.29 -8.62 17.22
CA ARG A 617 -28.62 -7.72 18.33
C ARG A 617 -28.47 -6.24 17.99
N ARG A 618 -29.48 -5.42 18.30
CA ARG A 618 -29.41 -3.95 18.15
C ARG A 618 -29.01 -3.45 16.75
N ASN A 619 -29.31 -4.22 15.71
CA ASN A 619 -29.06 -3.81 14.33
C ASN A 619 -30.20 -2.92 13.81
N LYS A 620 -29.87 -2.04 12.86
CA LYS A 620 -30.84 -1.28 12.05
C LYS A 620 -30.87 -1.88 10.65
N ILE A 621 -32.02 -2.38 10.22
CA ILE A 621 -32.19 -3.03 8.92
C ILE A 621 -33.34 -2.36 8.18
N HIS A 622 -33.03 -1.57 7.16
CA HIS A 622 -34.03 -0.68 6.59
C HIS A 622 -33.82 -0.31 5.14
N ASP A 623 -34.85 0.25 4.52
CA ASP A 623 -34.81 0.77 3.15
C ASP A 623 -34.26 -0.26 2.13
N GLY A 624 -34.44 -1.56 2.40
CA GLY A 624 -34.08 -2.66 1.50
C GLY A 624 -35.18 -2.93 0.46
N ARG A 625 -34.79 -3.47 -0.68
CA ARG A 625 -35.71 -3.74 -1.82
C ARG A 625 -36.45 -5.07 -1.71
N ASP A 626 -36.14 -5.86 -0.68
CA ASP A 626 -36.77 -7.14 -0.35
C ASP A 626 -37.15 -7.16 1.15
N GLY A 627 -37.21 -8.34 1.79
CA GLY A 627 -37.48 -8.47 3.21
C GLY A 627 -36.35 -7.90 4.08
N GLY A 628 -36.68 -7.39 5.26
CA GLY A 628 -35.63 -6.94 6.20
C GLY A 628 -34.74 -8.11 6.63
N ILE A 629 -35.37 -9.13 7.23
CA ILE A 629 -34.71 -10.39 7.58
C ILE A 629 -35.48 -11.57 6.99
N CYS A 630 -34.78 -12.45 6.29
CA CYS A 630 -35.31 -13.64 5.64
C CYS A 630 -34.73 -14.91 6.28
N ILE A 631 -35.57 -15.83 6.75
CA ILE A 631 -35.14 -17.05 7.46
C ILE A 631 -35.78 -18.28 6.80
N PHE A 632 -34.95 -19.16 6.23
CA PHE A 632 -35.38 -20.27 5.38
C PHE A 632 -34.65 -21.58 5.71
N ASN A 633 -35.15 -22.70 5.20
CA ASN A 633 -34.50 -24.01 5.17
C ASN A 633 -33.89 -24.43 6.52
N GLY A 634 -34.73 -24.53 7.55
CA GLY A 634 -34.28 -24.92 8.90
C GLY A 634 -33.53 -23.82 9.65
N GLY A 635 -33.46 -22.60 9.11
CA GLY A 635 -32.81 -21.46 9.73
C GLY A 635 -33.35 -21.15 11.13
N ARG A 636 -32.44 -20.74 12.01
CA ARG A 636 -32.70 -20.39 13.40
C ARG A 636 -32.05 -19.05 13.70
N GLY A 637 -31.97 -18.70 14.98
CA GLY A 637 -31.25 -17.52 15.45
C GLY A 637 -32.01 -16.80 16.54
N LEU A 638 -31.26 -15.97 17.27
CA LEU A 638 -31.82 -15.03 18.22
C LEU A 638 -31.76 -13.63 17.62
N LEU A 639 -32.93 -13.05 17.38
CA LEU A 639 -33.09 -11.66 16.93
C LEU A 639 -33.54 -10.84 18.13
N GLU A 640 -32.65 -10.05 18.71
CA GLU A 640 -32.93 -9.27 19.92
C GLU A 640 -32.73 -7.76 19.73
N GLU A 641 -33.70 -6.95 20.16
CA GLU A 641 -33.56 -5.48 20.20
C GLU A 641 -33.23 -4.82 18.84
N ASN A 642 -33.60 -5.44 17.72
CA ASN A 642 -33.34 -4.89 16.37
C ASN A 642 -34.47 -3.94 15.93
N ASP A 643 -34.08 -2.94 15.14
CA ASP A 643 -34.98 -2.00 14.46
C ASP A 643 -35.07 -2.37 12.97
N ILE A 644 -36.25 -2.80 12.52
CA ILE A 644 -36.47 -3.27 11.14
C ILE A 644 -37.59 -2.44 10.53
N PHE A 645 -37.30 -1.64 9.49
CA PHE A 645 -38.27 -0.67 9.01
C PHE A 645 -38.11 -0.27 7.54
N ARG A 646 -39.19 0.21 6.91
CA ARG A 646 -39.18 0.71 5.51
C ARG A 646 -38.60 -0.25 4.46
N ASN A 647 -38.64 -1.55 4.72
CA ASN A 647 -38.29 -2.57 3.72
C ASN A 647 -39.48 -2.79 2.77
N ALA A 648 -39.18 -3.08 1.51
CA ALA A 648 -40.21 -3.21 0.46
C ALA A 648 -41.11 -4.44 0.66
N GLN A 649 -40.57 -5.53 1.20
CA GLN A 649 -41.32 -6.73 1.58
C GLN A 649 -41.46 -6.83 3.10
N ALA A 650 -41.79 -8.04 3.60
CA ALA A 650 -42.01 -8.25 5.01
C ALA A 650 -40.80 -7.81 5.85
N GLY A 651 -41.05 -7.19 7.00
CA GLY A 651 -39.97 -6.85 7.93
C GLY A 651 -39.16 -8.08 8.32
N VAL A 652 -39.84 -9.15 8.74
CA VAL A 652 -39.25 -10.47 8.94
C VAL A 652 -40.08 -11.54 8.23
N LEU A 653 -39.45 -12.30 7.33
CA LEU A 653 -40.05 -13.45 6.64
C LEU A 653 -39.42 -14.75 7.15
N ILE A 654 -40.25 -15.66 7.65
CA ILE A 654 -39.84 -16.95 8.22
C ILE A 654 -40.52 -18.07 7.44
N SER A 655 -39.75 -19.01 6.90
CA SER A 655 -40.29 -20.04 6.01
C SER A 655 -39.49 -21.34 6.07
N THR A 656 -40.00 -22.37 5.41
CA THR A 656 -39.38 -23.69 5.17
C THR A 656 -38.80 -24.31 6.45
N ASN A 657 -39.67 -24.70 7.37
CA ASN A 657 -39.31 -25.37 8.63
C ASN A 657 -38.31 -24.59 9.51
N SER A 658 -38.27 -23.26 9.41
CA SER A 658 -37.41 -22.41 10.24
C SER A 658 -38.02 -22.17 11.62
N HIS A 659 -37.16 -21.94 12.63
CA HIS A 659 -37.54 -21.86 14.05
C HIS A 659 -36.76 -20.77 14.82
N PRO A 660 -36.84 -19.48 14.45
CA PRO A 660 -36.12 -18.40 15.15
C PRO A 660 -36.82 -17.95 16.44
N VAL A 661 -36.06 -17.22 17.27
CA VAL A 661 -36.56 -16.49 18.44
C VAL A 661 -36.41 -14.99 18.19
N LEU A 662 -37.52 -14.25 18.23
CA LEU A 662 -37.55 -12.80 18.10
C LEU A 662 -37.93 -12.20 19.45
N ARG A 663 -37.05 -11.39 20.03
CA ARG A 663 -37.24 -10.76 21.33
C ARG A 663 -37.05 -9.25 21.27
N LYS A 664 -38.01 -8.48 21.79
CA LYS A 664 -37.91 -7.01 21.96
C LYS A 664 -37.53 -6.23 20.68
N ASN A 665 -37.85 -6.75 19.49
CA ASN A 665 -37.59 -6.05 18.23
C ASN A 665 -38.67 -5.01 17.97
N ARG A 666 -38.33 -3.95 17.23
CA ARG A 666 -39.28 -2.99 16.67
C ARG A 666 -39.35 -3.19 15.15
N ILE A 667 -40.54 -3.53 14.65
CA ILE A 667 -40.78 -3.80 13.22
C ILE A 667 -41.87 -2.87 12.72
N PHE A 668 -41.50 -1.87 11.92
CA PHE A 668 -42.40 -0.74 11.67
C PHE A 668 -42.20 -0.03 10.33
N ASP A 669 -43.21 0.73 9.93
CA ASP A 669 -43.21 1.54 8.69
C ASP A 669 -42.79 0.75 7.43
N GLY A 670 -43.00 -0.57 7.40
CA GLY A 670 -42.71 -1.43 6.26
C GLY A 670 -43.78 -1.33 5.17
N PHE A 671 -43.39 -1.57 3.91
CA PHE A 671 -44.31 -1.50 2.77
C PHE A 671 -45.14 -2.79 2.56
N ALA A 672 -44.91 -3.82 3.38
CA ALA A 672 -45.68 -5.06 3.41
C ALA A 672 -46.13 -5.40 4.84
N ALA A 673 -46.08 -6.67 5.23
CA ALA A 673 -46.38 -7.13 6.58
C ALA A 673 -45.19 -6.90 7.53
N GLY A 674 -45.47 -6.77 8.84
CA GLY A 674 -44.40 -6.70 9.84
C GLY A 674 -43.62 -8.01 9.92
N ILE A 675 -44.29 -9.08 10.32
CA ILE A 675 -43.78 -10.45 10.35
C ILE A 675 -44.68 -11.34 9.49
N GLU A 676 -44.08 -12.19 8.66
CA GLU A 676 -44.76 -13.19 7.85
C GLU A 676 -44.13 -14.57 8.07
N ILE A 677 -44.97 -15.60 8.31
CA ILE A 677 -44.52 -16.96 8.62
C ILE A 677 -45.28 -17.98 7.77
N THR A 678 -44.54 -18.79 7.00
CA THR A 678 -45.11 -19.73 6.00
C THR A 678 -44.40 -21.09 6.01
N ASN A 679 -44.86 -22.03 5.15
CA ASN A 679 -44.19 -23.30 4.84
C ASN A 679 -43.70 -24.08 6.08
N HIS A 680 -44.63 -24.37 7.00
CA HIS A 680 -44.39 -25.15 8.22
C HIS A 680 -43.32 -24.57 9.16
N ALA A 681 -42.92 -23.32 8.97
CA ALA A 681 -42.09 -22.63 9.95
C ALA A 681 -42.86 -22.36 11.24
N THR A 682 -42.12 -22.16 12.33
CA THR A 682 -42.66 -21.68 13.60
C THR A 682 -41.77 -20.54 14.10
N ALA A 683 -42.20 -19.85 15.17
CA ALA A 683 -41.37 -18.84 15.82
C ALA A 683 -41.77 -18.67 17.28
N THR A 684 -40.80 -18.22 18.09
CA THR A 684 -41.08 -17.65 19.42
C THR A 684 -40.95 -16.14 19.34
N LEU A 685 -42.04 -15.42 19.59
CA LEU A 685 -42.11 -13.97 19.57
C LEU A 685 -42.34 -13.48 21.02
N GLU A 686 -41.38 -12.74 21.58
CA GLU A 686 -41.44 -12.22 22.96
C GLU A 686 -41.19 -10.70 23.02
N GLY A 687 -42.16 -9.93 23.52
CA GLY A 687 -41.96 -8.50 23.79
C GLY A 687 -41.72 -7.61 22.56
N ASN A 688 -42.03 -8.08 21.35
CA ASN A 688 -41.81 -7.31 20.11
C ASN A 688 -42.88 -6.22 19.92
N GLN A 689 -42.52 -5.14 19.24
CA GLN A 689 -43.42 -4.04 18.87
C GLN A 689 -43.55 -4.01 17.34
N ILE A 690 -44.76 -4.24 16.82
CA ILE A 690 -45.02 -4.34 15.38
C ILE A 690 -46.11 -3.35 14.99
N PHE A 691 -45.77 -2.29 14.26
CA PHE A 691 -46.69 -1.18 14.06
C PHE A 691 -46.50 -0.41 12.76
N ASN A 692 -47.54 0.29 12.30
CA ASN A 692 -47.51 1.17 11.11
C ASN A 692 -47.08 0.49 9.79
N ASN A 693 -47.14 -0.83 9.68
CA ASN A 693 -46.85 -1.52 8.42
C ASN A 693 -48.04 -1.39 7.45
N ARG A 694 -47.78 -1.39 6.14
CA ARG A 694 -48.82 -1.21 5.10
C ARG A 694 -49.85 -2.35 5.10
N PHE A 695 -49.41 -3.59 5.35
CA PHE A 695 -50.32 -4.73 5.48
C PHE A 695 -50.60 -4.99 6.97
N GLY A 696 -50.80 -6.26 7.36
CA GLY A 696 -50.95 -6.63 8.76
C GLY A 696 -49.62 -6.62 9.51
N GLY A 697 -49.69 -6.55 10.84
CA GLY A 697 -48.49 -6.65 11.67
C GLY A 697 -47.91 -8.07 11.70
N LEU A 698 -48.76 -9.10 11.81
CA LEU A 698 -48.35 -10.50 11.86
C LEU A 698 -49.21 -11.34 10.93
N PHE A 699 -48.57 -12.07 10.04
CA PHE A 699 -49.20 -12.97 9.06
C PHE A 699 -48.71 -14.41 9.23
N LEU A 700 -49.65 -15.34 9.37
CA LEU A 700 -49.44 -16.78 9.57
C LEU A 700 -50.16 -17.59 8.49
N ALA A 701 -49.43 -18.38 7.72
CA ALA A 701 -50.02 -19.29 6.74
C ALA A 701 -50.80 -20.43 7.42
N SER A 702 -51.66 -21.12 6.65
CA SER A 702 -52.38 -22.29 7.15
C SER A 702 -51.43 -23.34 7.74
N GLY A 703 -51.72 -23.79 8.96
CA GLY A 703 -50.93 -24.79 9.66
C GLY A 703 -49.68 -24.25 10.38
N VAL A 704 -49.42 -22.94 10.33
CA VAL A 704 -48.34 -22.29 11.10
C VAL A 704 -48.80 -21.98 12.51
N ASN A 705 -47.96 -22.35 13.49
CA ASN A 705 -48.16 -22.04 14.90
C ASN A 705 -47.00 -21.21 15.44
N VAL A 706 -47.31 -20.22 16.27
CA VAL A 706 -46.32 -19.35 16.92
C VAL A 706 -46.53 -19.32 18.42
N THR A 707 -45.43 -19.19 19.16
CA THR A 707 -45.48 -18.86 20.58
C THR A 707 -45.42 -17.35 20.74
N MET A 708 -46.44 -16.77 21.37
CA MET A 708 -46.57 -15.33 21.58
C MET A 708 -46.52 -15.00 23.07
N LYS A 709 -45.66 -14.06 23.45
CA LYS A 709 -45.60 -13.53 24.82
C LYS A 709 -45.34 -12.03 24.80
N ASP A 710 -46.20 -11.24 25.45
CA ASP A 710 -46.02 -9.80 25.66
C ASP A 710 -45.76 -8.95 24.39
N ASN A 711 -46.17 -9.42 23.20
CA ASN A 711 -46.01 -8.66 21.95
C ASN A 711 -47.08 -7.59 21.80
N LYS A 712 -46.71 -6.45 21.21
CA LYS A 712 -47.62 -5.33 20.92
C LYS A 712 -47.74 -5.14 19.41
N ILE A 713 -48.90 -5.47 18.86
CA ILE A 713 -49.23 -5.28 17.43
C ILE A 713 -50.30 -4.19 17.33
N MET A 714 -49.98 -3.05 16.72
CA MET A 714 -50.88 -1.89 16.73
C MET A 714 -50.74 -1.01 15.50
N ASN A 715 -51.77 -0.24 15.14
CA ASN A 715 -51.73 0.81 14.13
C ASN A 715 -51.20 0.41 12.74
N ASN A 716 -51.29 -0.88 12.39
CA ASN A 716 -50.99 -1.32 11.02
C ASN A 716 -52.11 -0.86 10.08
N GLN A 717 -51.80 -0.72 8.79
CA GLN A 717 -52.76 -0.15 7.85
C GLN A 717 -53.75 -1.19 7.32
N ASP A 718 -53.48 -2.48 7.50
CA ASP A 718 -54.36 -3.61 7.16
C ASP A 718 -54.90 -3.50 5.73
N ALA A 719 -54.05 -3.09 4.78
CA ALA A 719 -54.49 -2.77 3.41
C ALA A 719 -55.15 -3.97 2.71
N ILE A 720 -54.72 -5.20 3.02
CA ILE A 720 -55.32 -6.43 2.50
C ILE A 720 -56.76 -6.59 2.98
N GLU A 721 -57.01 -6.51 4.29
CA GLU A 721 -58.36 -6.60 4.86
C GLU A 721 -59.27 -5.48 4.36
N LYS A 722 -58.72 -4.27 4.22
CA LYS A 722 -59.45 -3.13 3.63
C LYS A 722 -59.84 -3.35 2.17
N ALA A 723 -59.01 -4.00 1.36
CA ALA A 723 -59.40 -4.34 -0.01
C ALA A 723 -60.37 -5.50 -0.09
N VAL A 724 -60.22 -6.51 0.78
CA VAL A 724 -61.19 -7.59 0.91
C VAL A 724 -62.58 -7.01 1.20
N SER A 725 -62.69 -6.15 2.23
CA SER A 725 -63.95 -5.49 2.60
C SER A 725 -64.50 -4.53 1.54
N ARG A 726 -63.65 -3.89 0.74
CA ARG A 726 -64.05 -3.02 -0.39
C ARG A 726 -64.40 -3.80 -1.67
N GLY A 727 -64.28 -5.13 -1.69
CA GLY A 727 -64.57 -5.94 -2.87
C GLY A 727 -63.54 -5.79 -4.01
N GLN A 728 -62.31 -5.35 -3.71
CA GLN A 728 -61.25 -5.14 -4.70
C GLN A 728 -60.46 -6.44 -4.96
N CYS A 729 -59.99 -6.66 -6.19
CA CYS A 729 -59.04 -7.73 -6.47
C CYS A 729 -57.73 -7.47 -5.71
N LEU A 730 -57.21 -8.48 -5.01
CA LEU A 730 -55.95 -8.32 -4.26
C LEU A 730 -54.73 -8.10 -5.16
N TYR A 731 -54.82 -8.47 -6.44
CA TYR A 731 -53.81 -8.12 -7.45
C TYR A 731 -53.57 -6.60 -7.55
N LYS A 732 -54.59 -5.77 -7.27
CA LYS A 732 -54.46 -4.31 -7.28
C LYS A 732 -53.54 -3.78 -6.17
N ILE A 733 -53.35 -4.55 -5.10
CA ILE A 733 -52.45 -4.20 -4.00
C ILE A 733 -51.11 -4.90 -4.15
N SER A 734 -51.14 -6.16 -4.58
CA SER A 734 -49.96 -7.01 -4.70
C SER A 734 -49.11 -6.67 -5.93
N SER A 735 -49.75 -6.26 -7.03
CA SER A 735 -49.18 -6.24 -8.38
C SER A 735 -48.40 -7.53 -8.69
N TYR A 736 -47.34 -7.45 -9.51
CA TYR A 736 -46.34 -8.52 -9.68
C TYR A 736 -45.20 -8.46 -8.67
N THR A 737 -45.12 -7.41 -7.84
CA THR A 737 -43.91 -7.12 -7.05
C THR A 737 -44.07 -7.39 -5.56
N SER A 738 -45.29 -7.69 -5.10
CA SER A 738 -45.58 -8.05 -3.72
C SER A 738 -46.46 -9.28 -3.68
N TYR A 739 -46.22 -10.18 -2.73
CA TYR A 739 -47.06 -11.36 -2.50
C TYR A 739 -47.69 -11.23 -1.11
N PRO A 740 -48.87 -10.64 -0.99
CA PRO A 740 -49.56 -10.55 0.28
C PRO A 740 -50.15 -11.90 0.65
N MET A 741 -50.16 -12.21 1.95
CA MET A 741 -50.77 -13.43 2.45
C MET A 741 -52.30 -13.27 2.52
N HIS A 742 -53.05 -14.19 1.89
CA HIS A 742 -54.51 -14.20 1.89
C HIS A 742 -55.11 -15.59 1.60
N ASP A 743 -56.44 -15.69 1.53
CA ASP A 743 -57.14 -16.95 1.20
C ASP A 743 -57.02 -17.29 -0.30
N PHE A 744 -56.53 -18.50 -0.59
CA PHE A 744 -56.30 -19.07 -1.93
C PHE A 744 -57.48 -19.96 -2.28
N TYR A 745 -58.10 -19.66 -3.42
CA TYR A 745 -59.09 -20.52 -4.04
C TYR A 745 -58.66 -21.01 -5.42
N ARG A 746 -59.03 -22.26 -5.71
CA ARG A 746 -58.97 -22.88 -7.03
C ARG A 746 -60.35 -22.83 -7.68
N CYS A 747 -60.40 -22.73 -9.01
CA CYS A 747 -61.64 -22.80 -9.78
C CYS A 747 -61.57 -23.94 -10.80
N HIS A 748 -62.24 -25.06 -10.50
CA HIS A 748 -62.26 -26.26 -11.35
C HIS A 748 -62.93 -25.97 -12.71
N THR A 749 -63.98 -25.15 -12.73
CA THR A 749 -64.66 -24.71 -13.97
C THR A 749 -63.74 -23.96 -14.94
N CYS A 750 -62.76 -23.21 -14.42
CA CYS A 750 -61.80 -22.46 -15.24
C CYS A 750 -60.51 -23.25 -15.54
N ASN A 751 -60.46 -24.54 -15.21
CA ASN A 751 -59.30 -25.41 -15.37
C ASN A 751 -58.00 -24.85 -14.76
N THR A 752 -58.12 -24.17 -13.61
CA THR A 752 -56.96 -23.66 -12.87
C THR A 752 -56.12 -24.80 -12.31
N THR A 753 -54.80 -24.70 -12.44
CA THR A 753 -53.84 -25.71 -11.95
C THR A 753 -53.39 -25.44 -10.52
N ASP A 754 -52.51 -26.29 -9.97
CA ASP A 754 -51.85 -26.05 -8.67
C ASP A 754 -50.99 -24.76 -8.62
N ARG A 755 -50.69 -24.17 -9.79
CA ARG A 755 -49.91 -22.93 -9.90
C ARG A 755 -50.75 -21.66 -9.92
N ASN A 756 -52.07 -21.76 -10.04
CA ASN A 756 -52.95 -20.61 -10.15
C ASN A 756 -53.67 -20.36 -8.81
N ALA A 757 -53.74 -19.12 -8.38
CA ALA A 757 -54.41 -18.69 -7.17
C ALA A 757 -55.39 -17.53 -7.39
N ILE A 758 -56.63 -17.70 -6.95
CA ILE A 758 -57.69 -16.68 -7.09
C ILE A 758 -58.04 -16.14 -5.71
N CYS A 759 -58.08 -14.81 -5.56
CA CYS A 759 -58.48 -14.17 -4.31
C CYS A 759 -59.99 -14.27 -4.04
N VAL A 760 -60.37 -14.15 -2.76
CA VAL A 760 -61.76 -14.22 -2.28
C VAL A 760 -62.75 -13.33 -3.05
N ASN A 761 -62.34 -12.12 -3.45
CA ASN A 761 -63.21 -11.20 -4.16
C ASN A 761 -63.44 -11.59 -5.62
N CYS A 762 -62.40 -12.11 -6.30
CA CYS A 762 -62.55 -12.64 -7.65
C CYS A 762 -63.43 -13.89 -7.66
N ILE A 763 -63.34 -14.75 -6.64
CA ILE A 763 -64.26 -15.89 -6.51
C ILE A 763 -65.72 -15.43 -6.37
N LYS A 764 -65.97 -14.42 -5.54
CA LYS A 764 -67.32 -13.88 -5.30
C LYS A 764 -67.93 -13.15 -6.50
N LYS A 765 -67.12 -12.68 -7.45
CA LYS A 765 -67.56 -11.83 -8.58
C LYS A 765 -67.27 -12.44 -9.94
N CYS A 766 -65.99 -12.62 -10.28
CA CYS A 766 -65.56 -13.12 -11.59
C CYS A 766 -65.86 -14.61 -11.77
N HIS A 767 -65.83 -15.40 -10.69
CA HIS A 767 -66.10 -16.84 -10.70
C HIS A 767 -67.42 -17.19 -9.96
N GLN A 768 -68.36 -16.24 -9.92
CA GLN A 768 -69.65 -16.48 -9.29
C GLN A 768 -70.40 -17.60 -10.04
N GLY A 769 -70.78 -18.66 -9.32
CA GLY A 769 -71.49 -19.81 -9.89
C GLY A 769 -70.56 -20.88 -10.49
N HIS A 770 -69.24 -20.72 -10.38
CA HIS A 770 -68.28 -21.77 -10.73
C HIS A 770 -68.06 -22.75 -9.58
N ASP A 771 -67.54 -23.93 -9.90
CA ASP A 771 -67.03 -24.89 -8.94
C ASP A 771 -65.66 -24.43 -8.41
N VAL A 772 -65.61 -24.10 -7.13
CA VAL A 772 -64.47 -23.45 -6.48
C VAL A 772 -64.14 -24.13 -5.15
N GLU A 773 -62.85 -24.24 -4.87
CA GLU A 773 -62.32 -24.93 -3.70
C GLU A 773 -61.37 -24.00 -2.94
N PHE A 774 -61.56 -23.87 -1.63
CA PHE A 774 -60.56 -23.24 -0.76
C PHE A 774 -59.39 -24.21 -0.57
N ILE A 775 -58.17 -23.74 -0.85
CA ILE A 775 -56.97 -24.59 -0.77
C ILE A 775 -56.21 -24.32 0.53
N ARG A 776 -55.86 -23.05 0.79
CA ARG A 776 -55.14 -22.63 1.99
C ARG A 776 -55.09 -21.10 2.12
N HIS A 777 -54.64 -20.64 3.27
CA HIS A 777 -54.24 -19.25 3.50
C HIS A 777 -52.71 -19.15 3.39
N ASP A 778 -52.20 -18.41 2.42
CA ASP A 778 -50.76 -18.42 2.07
C ASP A 778 -50.35 -17.19 1.25
N ARG A 779 -49.08 -17.13 0.84
CA ARG A 779 -48.47 -16.05 0.07
C ARG A 779 -48.61 -16.26 -1.44
N PHE A 780 -49.40 -15.43 -2.13
CA PHE A 780 -49.56 -15.47 -3.60
C PHE A 780 -50.19 -14.17 -4.13
N PHE A 781 -50.10 -13.93 -5.44
CA PHE A 781 -50.90 -12.91 -6.12
C PHE A 781 -52.16 -13.53 -6.72
N CYS A 782 -53.15 -12.71 -7.08
CA CYS A 782 -54.37 -13.19 -7.71
C CYS A 782 -54.19 -13.32 -9.24
N ASP A 783 -54.11 -14.55 -9.75
CA ASP A 783 -53.98 -14.91 -11.17
C ASP A 783 -55.11 -14.38 -12.04
N CYS A 784 -56.35 -14.35 -11.50
CA CYS A 784 -57.47 -13.73 -12.20
C CYS A 784 -57.15 -12.26 -12.51
N GLY A 785 -56.66 -11.50 -11.51
CA GLY A 785 -56.30 -10.10 -11.68
C GLY A 785 -55.07 -9.88 -12.56
N ALA A 786 -54.11 -10.81 -12.53
CA ALA A 786 -52.93 -10.80 -13.38
C ALA A 786 -53.21 -11.12 -14.86
N GLY A 787 -54.46 -11.51 -15.20
CA GLY A 787 -54.86 -11.84 -16.57
C GLY A 787 -54.32 -13.18 -17.08
N THR A 788 -53.90 -14.08 -16.18
CA THR A 788 -53.36 -15.41 -16.55
C THR A 788 -54.45 -16.45 -16.78
N LEU A 789 -55.71 -16.12 -16.52
CA LEU A 789 -56.88 -16.99 -16.70
C LEU A 789 -57.67 -16.62 -17.96
N SER A 790 -58.45 -17.57 -18.47
CA SER A 790 -59.27 -17.41 -19.68
C SER A 790 -60.37 -16.34 -19.55
N ASN A 791 -60.84 -16.04 -18.34
CA ASN A 791 -61.83 -15.01 -18.06
C ASN A 791 -61.15 -13.72 -17.56
N PRO A 792 -61.41 -12.55 -18.18
CA PRO A 792 -60.82 -11.29 -17.75
C PRO A 792 -61.37 -10.84 -16.38
N CYS A 793 -60.49 -10.36 -15.51
CA CYS A 793 -60.89 -9.86 -14.19
C CYS A 793 -61.66 -8.54 -14.28
N THR A 794 -62.87 -8.51 -13.73
CA THR A 794 -63.67 -7.28 -13.64
C THR A 794 -63.35 -6.42 -12.42
N LEU A 795 -62.43 -6.88 -11.55
CA LEU A 795 -62.10 -6.26 -10.26
C LEU A 795 -60.67 -5.66 -10.18
N ALA A 796 -59.81 -5.92 -11.17
CA ALA A 796 -58.42 -5.47 -11.17
C ALA A 796 -58.27 -3.98 -11.52
N GLY A 797 -59.17 -3.41 -12.34
CA GLY A 797 -59.05 -2.05 -12.88
C GLY A 797 -58.12 -1.98 -14.10
N GLU A 798 -57.76 -0.78 -14.56
CA GLU A 798 -56.74 -0.60 -15.61
C GLU A 798 -55.38 -1.16 -15.15
N PRO A 799 -54.64 -1.86 -16.02
CA PRO A 799 -53.36 -2.47 -15.66
C PRO A 799 -52.35 -1.37 -15.29
N THR A 800 -51.88 -1.37 -14.05
CA THR A 800 -50.68 -0.63 -13.67
C THR A 800 -49.48 -1.37 -14.28
N HIS A 801 -49.10 -0.99 -15.51
CA HIS A 801 -47.87 -1.41 -16.16
C HIS A 801 -46.67 -0.86 -15.39
N ASP A 802 -46.30 -1.50 -14.28
CA ASP A 802 -44.94 -1.41 -13.74
C ASP A 802 -44.24 -2.74 -14.07
N THR A 803 -43.66 -2.80 -15.26
CA THR A 803 -42.93 -3.96 -15.79
C THR A 803 -41.46 -4.02 -15.32
N ASP A 804 -41.03 -3.11 -14.45
CA ASP A 804 -39.59 -2.93 -14.16
C ASP A 804 -39.03 -3.76 -13.00
N THR A 805 -39.79 -4.67 -12.39
CA THR A 805 -39.26 -5.57 -11.35
C THR A 805 -39.85 -6.97 -11.41
N LEU A 806 -39.59 -7.69 -12.51
CA LEU A 806 -39.62 -9.16 -12.53
C LEU A 806 -38.42 -9.70 -11.73
N TYR A 807 -38.49 -9.67 -10.40
CA TYR A 807 -37.61 -10.48 -9.57
C TYR A 807 -38.32 -11.79 -9.25
N ASP A 808 -38.08 -12.77 -10.11
CA ASP A 808 -38.26 -14.17 -9.75
C ASP A 808 -37.49 -14.37 -8.44
N SER A 809 -38.17 -14.87 -7.41
CA SER A 809 -37.55 -15.30 -6.15
C SER A 809 -36.77 -16.58 -6.43
N ALA A 810 -35.86 -16.53 -7.40
CA ALA A 810 -34.95 -17.61 -7.70
C ALA A 810 -34.14 -17.85 -6.42
N PRO A 811 -34.09 -19.09 -5.89
CA PRO A 811 -33.06 -19.42 -4.93
C PRO A 811 -31.72 -19.02 -5.57
N PRO A 812 -30.80 -18.35 -4.85
CA PRO A 812 -29.48 -18.07 -5.40
C PRO A 812 -28.95 -19.39 -5.92
N ILE A 813 -28.67 -19.42 -7.22
CA ILE A 813 -28.09 -20.56 -7.94
C ILE A 813 -26.99 -21.09 -7.05
N GLU A 814 -27.00 -22.40 -6.76
CA GLU A 814 -25.91 -23.05 -6.06
C GLU A 814 -24.61 -22.55 -6.68
N SER A 815 -23.87 -21.73 -5.93
CA SER A 815 -22.56 -21.30 -6.37
C SER A 815 -21.74 -22.58 -6.38
N ASN A 816 -21.63 -23.20 -7.55
CA ASN A 816 -20.60 -24.16 -7.87
C ASN A 816 -19.29 -23.44 -7.61
N THR A 817 -18.83 -23.55 -6.37
CA THR A 817 -17.47 -23.16 -6.00
C THR A 817 -16.66 -24.25 -6.67
N LEU A 818 -16.10 -23.95 -7.83
CA LEU A 818 -15.05 -24.78 -8.41
C LEU A 818 -14.01 -24.99 -7.31
N GLN A 819 -13.96 -26.22 -6.80
CA GLN A 819 -12.85 -26.70 -5.99
C GLN A 819 -11.63 -26.64 -6.91
N HIS A 820 -10.88 -25.56 -6.83
CA HIS A 820 -9.49 -25.57 -7.28
C HIS A 820 -8.63 -25.80 -6.05
N ASN A 821 -8.10 -27.03 -5.97
CA ASN A 821 -6.95 -27.39 -5.14
C ASN A 821 -5.76 -26.49 -5.46
#